data_AF-A0A7K4GLY9-F1
#
_entry.id   AF-A0A7K4GLY9-F1
#
_cell.length_a   1.000
_cell.length_b   1.000
_cell.length_c   1.000
_cell.angle_alpha   90.00
_cell.angle_beta   90.00
_cell.angle_gamma   90.00
#
_symmetry.space_group_name_H-M   'P 1'
#
loop_
_entity.id
_entity.type
_entity.pdbx_description
1 polymer ?
#
loop_
_entity_poly.entity_id
_entity_poly.type
_entity_poly.pdbx_seq_one_letter_code
_entity_poly.pdbx_strand_id
1 'polypeptide(L)'
;MEEEKPSFRYIKFFDDVRSNDVAIVGGKNASLGELLSFGVPVPLGFAVTADAYDYILETNYFRIKNEEITLKDYIKRDIDKIAEELKKEDIKSIQKVDKFCADIRYVIEQAKIPDSLADEILEAYHILVDRIGSESTFAIRSSATAEDLPDASFAGQQDTHLNISGENQILEYILKDMASIFTTRATMYRERAGFDHFTVKLSVGVQEIAGGLIGVKSSGVMFTEDPDSGNPNVVVIRGTFGLGELIVQGAEKGDEFIVFKHGPKLQIISRELVKKEQMMIFDSEKGGTITLPVELGRQKQFCLAEDDVKILAEYAIKIRKHYDRPMDIEWALGNDGKVYIVQARPETVHSQKGDTEEIYYLLEDPLKLTDGGFLVENNGTAIGRRIGYGKIKVIESINDAHLLEEGDILITEETNPDWTSYMQNLGGVITEKGGPTCHAAIVSRELNIASIVGADNIIEKIKEKQRDGLESVTIDCSEGKPRIWLKDVEYDYDSIEFAQLPHTNTQVLVNLGIPKGALSSGKYPDGTGLARLEFIINDEIRIHPNALIEFDSLVMRYGVLLDHRKKIENIKKSDLYHKDPFNREIVKLKDTIDTIREITQGYEDKEEYYIEKLAEGIATIAAGVWKVLSNGEIGECVVRLSDFKTNEYANLIGGWIYEREENNPMLGFRGCSRYVHEEFQEAFILELKAIKRAREWGLINIIPMLPFCRSPAEAKKIIEIMEREGLVRGQDGLKVYVMAEIPSNVICADIFCEYFDGFSIGSNDLTQLTYGVGRDNEKMIPLMNSYEYNTNSESIRRSVSHLIETAHVRKRKVGICGQAPSDDPEFLRFLVRKGIDSISLNFDTFARGRINTWRTEIIESKLTEENKINTYKFLDRCDNLIETIRIPRGKLRNMVRKQRKEIDKNLLEITEKFDDIFKEISEISYNFMKDLNQGDIKAFTKLYNKYNEIITHYDEEIPKLTRKIREFGIF
;
A
#
# COMPACT_ATOMS: atom_id res chain seq x y z
N MET A 1 -29.64 -45.55 17.99
CA MET A 1 -30.82 -44.73 17.71
C MET A 1 -30.29 -43.44 17.16
N GLU A 2 -30.28 -43.30 15.83
CA GLU A 2 -30.14 -41.99 15.20
C GLU A 2 -31.45 -41.27 15.50
N GLU A 3 -31.41 -40.22 16.32
CA GLU A 3 -32.56 -39.32 16.48
C GLU A 3 -32.88 -38.73 15.12
N GLU A 4 -34.14 -38.85 14.68
CA GLU A 4 -34.63 -38.18 13.47
C GLU A 4 -34.37 -36.67 13.63
N LYS A 5 -33.40 -36.13 12.88
CA LYS A 5 -33.16 -34.68 12.84
C LYS A 5 -34.48 -34.00 12.43
N PRO A 6 -34.97 -32.99 13.17
CA PRO A 6 -36.15 -32.23 12.76
C PRO A 6 -35.96 -31.68 11.34
N SER A 7 -36.95 -31.90 10.47
CA SER A 7 -36.91 -31.50 9.07
C SER A 7 -37.39 -30.06 8.92
N PHE A 8 -36.48 -29.09 9.07
CA PHE A 8 -36.77 -27.68 8.82
C PHE A 8 -36.95 -27.40 7.32
N ARG A 9 -37.97 -26.59 6.98
CA ARG A 9 -38.22 -26.13 5.62
C ARG A 9 -37.48 -24.84 5.32
N TYR A 10 -37.50 -23.91 6.27
CA TYR A 10 -36.97 -22.55 6.10
C TYR A 10 -35.68 -22.26 6.86
N ILE A 11 -35.18 -23.23 7.64
CA ILE A 11 -33.99 -23.09 8.48
C ILE A 11 -32.88 -24.05 8.05
N LYS A 12 -31.63 -23.58 8.09
CA LYS A 12 -30.42 -24.39 7.88
C LYS A 12 -29.37 -24.06 8.94
N PHE A 13 -28.91 -25.05 9.70
CA PHE A 13 -27.78 -24.86 10.62
C PHE A 13 -26.48 -24.70 9.83
N PHE A 14 -25.55 -23.88 10.32
CA PHE A 14 -24.27 -23.64 9.63
C PHE A 14 -23.47 -24.93 9.38
N ASP A 15 -23.58 -25.93 10.26
CA ASP A 15 -22.95 -27.26 10.10
C ASP A 15 -23.36 -27.97 8.79
N ASP A 16 -24.60 -27.73 8.35
CA ASP A 16 -25.24 -28.36 7.19
C ASP A 16 -25.19 -27.48 5.92
N VAL A 17 -24.58 -26.30 6.00
CA VAL A 17 -24.47 -25.30 4.91
C VAL A 17 -23.10 -25.34 4.24
N ARG A 18 -23.06 -25.22 2.91
CA ARG A 18 -21.82 -25.14 2.13
C ARG A 18 -21.83 -23.95 1.18
N SER A 19 -20.67 -23.66 0.59
CA SER A 19 -20.46 -22.64 -0.44
C SER A 19 -21.39 -22.73 -1.66
N ASN A 20 -21.95 -23.90 -1.96
CA ASN A 20 -22.92 -24.05 -3.06
C ASN A 20 -24.36 -23.62 -2.68
N ASP A 21 -24.61 -23.35 -1.39
CA ASP A 21 -25.94 -22.99 -0.88
C ASP A 21 -26.20 -21.47 -0.89
N VAL A 22 -25.35 -20.68 -1.57
CA VAL A 22 -25.46 -19.20 -1.66
C VAL A 22 -26.85 -18.74 -2.11
N ALA A 23 -27.48 -19.44 -3.05
CA ALA A 23 -28.84 -19.11 -3.51
C ALA A 23 -29.92 -19.31 -2.42
N ILE A 24 -29.64 -20.12 -1.40
CA ILE A 24 -30.57 -20.50 -0.34
C ILE A 24 -30.33 -19.66 0.93
N VAL A 25 -29.07 -19.44 1.32
CA VAL A 25 -28.71 -18.80 2.60
C VAL A 25 -27.90 -17.50 2.44
N GLY A 26 -27.69 -17.05 1.20
CA GLY A 26 -26.84 -15.91 0.91
C GLY A 26 -25.34 -16.20 1.08
N GLY A 27 -24.53 -15.23 0.65
CA GLY A 27 -23.08 -15.34 0.60
C GLY A 27 -22.40 -15.57 1.95
N LYS A 28 -22.68 -14.70 2.93
CA LYS A 28 -22.05 -14.75 4.27
C LYS A 28 -22.34 -16.06 5.00
N ASN A 29 -23.60 -16.47 5.08
CA ASN A 29 -23.96 -17.70 5.78
C ASN A 29 -23.38 -18.94 5.09
N ALA A 30 -23.34 -18.96 3.75
CA ALA A 30 -22.70 -20.03 2.99
C ALA A 30 -21.20 -20.11 3.30
N SER A 31 -20.52 -18.96 3.38
CA SER A 31 -19.11 -18.86 3.76
C SER A 31 -18.85 -19.36 5.18
N LEU A 32 -19.69 -18.98 6.15
CA LEU A 32 -19.56 -19.43 7.55
C LEU A 32 -19.69 -20.96 7.69
N GLY A 33 -20.66 -21.57 7.01
CA GLY A 33 -20.80 -23.03 6.98
C GLY A 33 -19.63 -23.73 6.27
N GLU A 34 -19.11 -23.13 5.19
CA GLU A 34 -17.94 -23.64 4.49
C GLU A 34 -16.69 -23.64 5.39
N LEU A 35 -16.41 -22.54 6.11
CA LEU A 35 -15.31 -22.42 7.06
C LEU A 35 -15.32 -23.52 8.15
N LEU A 36 -16.50 -23.79 8.72
CA LEU A 36 -16.68 -24.86 9.71
C LEU A 36 -16.33 -26.23 9.13
N SER A 37 -16.69 -26.48 7.87
CA SER A 37 -16.53 -27.79 7.23
C SER A 37 -15.08 -28.26 7.10
N PHE A 38 -14.11 -27.33 7.07
CA PHE A 38 -12.68 -27.64 7.02
C PHE A 38 -11.93 -27.27 8.31
N GLY A 39 -12.66 -27.03 9.41
CA GLY A 39 -12.11 -26.89 10.75
C GLY A 39 -11.46 -25.53 11.02
N VAL A 40 -12.06 -24.44 10.54
CA VAL A 40 -11.82 -23.08 11.06
C VAL A 40 -12.90 -22.79 12.13
N PRO A 41 -12.54 -22.27 13.32
CA PRO A 41 -13.52 -21.98 14.35
C PRO A 41 -14.43 -20.82 13.92
N VAL A 42 -15.73 -21.08 13.88
CA VAL A 42 -16.78 -20.09 13.64
C VAL A 42 -17.81 -20.24 14.75
N PRO A 43 -18.39 -19.15 15.30
CA PRO A 43 -19.46 -19.27 16.27
C PRO A 43 -20.68 -19.99 15.66
N LEU A 44 -21.31 -20.87 16.44
CA LEU A 44 -22.41 -21.71 15.94
C LEU A 44 -23.65 -20.86 15.64
N GLY A 45 -24.50 -21.33 14.73
CA GLY A 45 -25.69 -20.60 14.33
C GLY A 45 -26.53 -21.32 13.28
N PHE A 46 -27.58 -20.65 12.85
CA PHE A 46 -28.45 -21.08 11.76
C PHE A 46 -28.84 -19.91 10.85
N ALA A 47 -29.15 -20.23 9.60
CA ALA A 47 -29.65 -19.30 8.60
C ALA A 47 -31.17 -19.49 8.41
N VAL A 48 -31.89 -18.37 8.45
CA VAL A 48 -33.24 -18.23 7.90
C VAL A 48 -33.09 -18.04 6.39
N THR A 49 -33.62 -18.98 5.62
CA THR A 49 -33.40 -19.07 4.17
C THR A 49 -34.04 -17.93 3.39
N ALA A 50 -33.55 -17.69 2.18
CA ALA A 50 -34.09 -16.73 1.22
C ALA A 50 -35.56 -16.99 0.84
N ASP A 51 -36.02 -18.24 0.91
CA ASP A 51 -37.43 -18.59 0.67
C ASP A 51 -38.35 -18.15 1.83
N ALA A 52 -37.80 -18.00 3.04
CA ALA A 52 -38.55 -17.47 4.18
C ALA A 52 -38.87 -15.97 3.98
N TYR A 53 -37.93 -15.24 3.38
CA TYR A 53 -38.13 -13.83 3.01
C TYR A 53 -39.28 -13.68 2.00
N ASP A 54 -39.29 -14.47 0.93
CA ASP A 54 -40.40 -14.49 -0.02
C ASP A 54 -41.73 -14.85 0.66
N TYR A 55 -41.71 -15.83 1.56
CA TYR A 55 -42.91 -16.25 2.28
C TYR A 55 -43.51 -15.08 3.08
N ILE A 56 -42.69 -14.30 3.79
CA ILE A 56 -43.15 -13.10 4.53
C ILE A 56 -43.74 -12.05 3.58
N LEU A 57 -43.09 -11.79 2.44
CA LEU A 57 -43.57 -10.80 1.46
C LEU A 57 -44.90 -11.20 0.80
N GLU A 58 -45.17 -12.49 0.66
CA GLU A 58 -46.34 -13.02 -0.04
C GLU A 58 -47.55 -13.25 0.88
N THR A 59 -47.33 -13.42 2.19
CA THR A 59 -48.41 -13.67 3.16
C THR A 59 -48.86 -12.45 3.97
N ASN A 60 -48.20 -11.31 3.81
CA ASN A 60 -48.61 -10.04 4.43
C ASN A 60 -49.43 -9.20 3.43
N TYR A 61 -50.61 -8.73 3.84
CA TYR A 61 -51.57 -8.06 2.97
C TYR A 61 -51.90 -6.64 3.45
N PHE A 62 -52.03 -5.72 2.50
CA PHE A 62 -52.43 -4.33 2.72
C PHE A 62 -53.68 -3.98 1.93
N ARG A 63 -54.54 -3.13 2.51
CA ARG A 63 -55.76 -2.66 1.84
C ARG A 63 -55.56 -1.24 1.33
N ILE A 64 -55.44 -1.07 0.02
CA ILE A 64 -55.27 0.24 -0.63
C ILE A 64 -56.42 0.45 -1.62
N LYS A 65 -57.18 1.54 -1.48
CA LYS A 65 -58.28 1.92 -2.40
C LYS A 65 -59.28 0.77 -2.68
N ASN A 66 -59.61 -0.02 -1.66
CA ASN A 66 -60.50 -1.20 -1.72
C ASN A 66 -59.95 -2.46 -2.42
N GLU A 67 -58.67 -2.48 -2.80
CA GLU A 67 -57.98 -3.68 -3.28
C GLU A 67 -57.06 -4.22 -2.18
N GLU A 68 -57.00 -5.55 -2.07
CA GLU A 68 -56.06 -6.25 -1.20
C GLU A 68 -54.82 -6.59 -2.05
N ILE A 69 -53.66 -6.09 -1.62
CA ILE A 69 -52.38 -6.31 -2.29
C ILE A 69 -51.40 -6.93 -1.32
N THR A 70 -50.45 -7.72 -1.82
CA THR A 70 -49.39 -8.28 -0.97
C THR A 70 -48.37 -7.20 -0.61
N LEU A 71 -47.54 -7.45 0.42
CA LEU A 71 -46.38 -6.64 0.74
C LEU A 71 -45.43 -6.55 -0.46
N LYS A 72 -45.23 -7.65 -1.19
CA LYS A 72 -44.45 -7.71 -2.43
C LYS A 72 -44.97 -6.72 -3.48
N ASP A 73 -46.28 -6.67 -3.72
CA ASP A 73 -46.91 -5.75 -4.66
C ASP A 73 -46.80 -4.28 -4.22
N TYR A 74 -46.85 -4.02 -2.91
CA TYR A 74 -46.65 -2.69 -2.35
C TYR A 74 -45.23 -2.19 -2.64
N ILE A 75 -44.21 -2.99 -2.30
CA ILE A 75 -42.79 -2.66 -2.50
C ILE A 75 -42.49 -2.44 -4.00
N LYS A 76 -43.05 -3.28 -4.88
CA LYS A 76 -42.85 -3.16 -6.33
C LYS A 76 -43.25 -1.79 -6.88
N ARG A 77 -44.35 -1.21 -6.38
CA ARG A 77 -44.82 0.12 -6.79
C ARG A 77 -43.86 1.24 -6.40
N ASP A 78 -43.14 1.10 -5.29
CA ASP A 78 -42.17 2.10 -4.84
C ASP A 78 -40.81 1.91 -5.52
N ILE A 79 -40.41 0.68 -5.84
CA ILE A 79 -39.23 0.40 -6.69
C ILE A 79 -39.38 1.07 -8.06
N ASP A 80 -40.54 0.95 -8.71
CA ASP A 80 -40.78 1.59 -10.02
C ASP A 80 -40.55 3.12 -9.96
N LYS A 81 -40.95 3.76 -8.85
CA LYS A 81 -40.72 5.20 -8.63
C LYS A 81 -39.25 5.51 -8.34
N ILE A 82 -38.56 4.64 -7.61
CA ILE A 82 -37.12 4.76 -7.33
C ILE A 82 -36.33 4.72 -8.65
N ALA A 83 -36.64 3.76 -9.53
CA ALA A 83 -36.02 3.65 -10.85
C ALA A 83 -36.26 4.90 -11.72
N GLU A 84 -37.46 5.48 -11.67
CA GLU A 84 -37.77 6.74 -12.37
C GLU A 84 -36.99 7.95 -11.82
N GLU A 85 -36.82 8.05 -10.50
CA GLU A 85 -36.04 9.13 -9.90
C GLU A 85 -34.55 8.96 -10.16
N LEU A 86 -33.99 7.75 -10.08
CA LEU A 86 -32.55 7.51 -10.30
C LEU A 86 -32.10 7.82 -11.73
N LYS A 87 -32.98 7.66 -12.74
CA LYS A 87 -32.71 8.07 -14.14
C LYS A 87 -32.44 9.57 -14.31
N LYS A 88 -32.74 10.41 -13.31
CA LYS A 88 -32.52 11.86 -13.38
C LYS A 88 -31.06 12.24 -13.08
N GLU A 89 -30.28 11.31 -12.51
CA GLU A 89 -28.82 11.46 -12.25
C GLU A 89 -28.41 12.76 -11.54
N ASP A 90 -29.29 13.29 -10.68
CA ASP A 90 -29.04 14.50 -9.89
C ASP A 90 -29.12 14.21 -8.38
N ILE A 91 -28.45 15.01 -7.57
CA ILE A 91 -28.40 14.79 -6.11
C ILE A 91 -29.78 14.96 -5.44
N LYS A 92 -30.71 15.76 -6.02
CA LYS A 92 -32.07 15.92 -5.47
C LYS A 92 -32.92 14.68 -5.64
N SER A 93 -32.64 13.87 -6.67
CA SER A 93 -33.26 12.56 -6.86
C SER A 93 -32.92 11.59 -5.73
N ILE A 94 -31.68 11.64 -5.21
CA ILE A 94 -31.19 10.79 -4.12
C ILE A 94 -32.03 10.97 -2.85
N GLN A 95 -32.43 12.21 -2.52
CA GLN A 95 -33.26 12.49 -1.34
C GLN A 95 -34.66 11.85 -1.40
N LYS A 96 -35.27 11.79 -2.59
CA LYS A 96 -36.56 11.12 -2.75
C LYS A 96 -36.42 9.60 -2.68
N VAL A 97 -35.35 9.07 -3.27
CA VAL A 97 -35.01 7.64 -3.20
C VAL A 97 -34.83 7.22 -1.75
N ASP A 98 -34.12 8.03 -0.95
CA ASP A 98 -33.93 7.79 0.49
C ASP A 98 -35.25 7.69 1.24
N LYS A 99 -36.19 8.58 0.95
CA LYS A 99 -37.53 8.54 1.54
C LYS A 99 -38.31 7.27 1.16
N PHE A 100 -38.33 6.90 -0.13
CA PHE A 100 -39.01 5.67 -0.57
C PHE A 100 -38.39 4.42 0.06
N CYS A 101 -37.06 4.37 0.17
CA CYS A 101 -36.35 3.30 0.84
C CYS A 101 -36.71 3.21 2.33
N ALA A 102 -36.79 4.35 3.03
CA ALA A 102 -37.23 4.40 4.42
C ALA A 102 -38.69 3.90 4.60
N ASP A 103 -39.61 4.29 3.71
CA ASP A 103 -41.00 3.84 3.73
C ASP A 103 -41.10 2.31 3.52
N ILE A 104 -40.36 1.76 2.54
CA ILE A 104 -40.29 0.31 2.31
C ILE A 104 -39.79 -0.43 3.55
N ARG A 105 -38.67 0.03 4.15
CA ARG A 105 -38.09 -0.59 5.34
C ARG A 105 -39.08 -0.64 6.50
N TYR A 106 -39.72 0.49 6.79
CA TYR A 106 -40.73 0.58 7.84
C TYR A 106 -41.84 -0.45 7.67
N VAL A 107 -42.35 -0.63 6.44
CA VAL A 107 -43.44 -1.58 6.19
C VAL A 107 -42.99 -3.04 6.37
N ILE A 108 -41.75 -3.38 6.00
CA ILE A 108 -41.17 -4.72 6.23
C ILE A 108 -40.99 -4.98 7.73
N GLU A 109 -40.48 -4.00 8.49
CA GLU A 109 -40.30 -4.10 9.94
C GLU A 109 -41.62 -4.32 10.70
N GLN A 110 -42.75 -3.82 10.16
CA GLN A 110 -44.08 -4.00 10.74
C GLN A 110 -44.81 -5.26 10.24
N ALA A 111 -44.20 -6.06 9.37
CA ALA A 111 -44.81 -7.27 8.83
C ALA A 111 -44.97 -8.35 9.91
N LYS A 112 -46.00 -9.19 9.79
CA LYS A 112 -46.17 -10.36 10.65
C LYS A 112 -45.38 -11.55 10.07
N ILE A 113 -44.48 -12.14 10.86
CA ILE A 113 -43.89 -13.45 10.53
C ILE A 113 -45.00 -14.51 10.63
N PRO A 114 -45.26 -15.31 9.58
CA PRO A 114 -46.25 -16.39 9.64
C PRO A 114 -45.98 -17.36 10.79
N ASP A 115 -47.02 -17.81 11.49
CA ASP A 115 -46.88 -18.60 12.72
C ASP A 115 -46.03 -19.88 12.48
N SER A 116 -46.19 -20.54 11.33
CA SER A 116 -45.37 -21.70 10.94
C SER A 116 -43.88 -21.41 10.78
N LEU A 117 -43.52 -20.23 10.28
CA LEU A 117 -42.13 -19.80 10.16
C LEU A 117 -41.57 -19.38 11.52
N ALA A 118 -42.37 -18.68 12.34
CA ALA A 118 -41.98 -18.31 13.69
C ALA A 118 -41.68 -19.56 14.54
N ASP A 119 -42.53 -20.59 14.48
CA ASP A 119 -42.32 -21.86 15.18
C ASP A 119 -41.00 -22.54 14.76
N GLU A 120 -40.69 -22.60 13.46
CA GLU A 120 -39.41 -23.16 12.96
C GLU A 120 -38.19 -22.36 13.45
N ILE A 121 -38.26 -21.02 13.45
CA ILE A 121 -37.18 -20.14 13.94
C ILE A 121 -36.95 -20.37 15.44
N LEU A 122 -38.03 -20.42 16.23
CA LEU A 122 -37.95 -20.59 17.68
C LEU A 122 -37.44 -21.99 18.06
N GLU A 123 -37.90 -23.04 17.37
CA GLU A 123 -37.37 -24.40 17.57
C GLU A 123 -35.87 -24.47 17.27
N ALA A 124 -35.42 -23.89 16.14
CA ALA A 124 -34.00 -23.82 15.81
C ALA A 124 -33.19 -23.00 16.83
N TYR A 125 -33.75 -21.89 17.33
CA TYR A 125 -33.18 -21.08 18.39
C TYR A 125 -33.01 -21.88 19.69
N HIS A 126 -34.02 -22.63 20.12
CA HIS A 126 -33.91 -23.47 21.32
C HIS A 126 -32.88 -24.59 21.16
N ILE A 127 -32.83 -25.26 20.00
CA ILE A 127 -31.79 -26.26 19.69
C ILE A 127 -30.40 -25.63 19.75
N LEU A 128 -30.23 -24.41 19.23
CA LEU A 128 -28.96 -23.70 19.28
C LEU A 128 -28.58 -23.37 20.73
N VAL A 129 -29.50 -22.82 21.52
CA VAL A 129 -29.32 -22.49 22.94
C VAL A 129 -28.94 -23.74 23.75
N ASP A 130 -29.56 -24.89 23.49
CA ASP A 130 -29.25 -26.14 24.17
C ASP A 130 -27.83 -26.66 23.85
N ARG A 131 -27.33 -26.39 22.63
CA ARG A 131 -25.97 -26.78 22.22
C ARG A 131 -24.89 -25.91 22.85
N ILE A 132 -25.12 -24.61 22.96
CA ILE A 132 -24.12 -23.61 23.42
C ILE A 132 -24.21 -23.33 24.93
N GLY A 133 -25.40 -23.46 25.52
CA GLY A 133 -25.71 -23.14 26.91
C GLY A 133 -26.70 -21.98 27.05
N SER A 134 -27.54 -22.03 28.10
CA SER A 134 -28.72 -21.15 28.32
C SER A 134 -28.43 -19.68 28.60
N GLU A 135 -27.16 -19.28 28.73
CA GLU A 135 -26.75 -17.90 28.97
C GLU A 135 -25.90 -17.40 27.79
N SER A 136 -26.49 -17.30 26.59
CA SER A 136 -25.79 -16.81 25.40
C SER A 136 -26.58 -15.68 24.72
N THR A 137 -25.87 -14.78 24.05
CA THR A 137 -26.45 -13.70 23.23
C THR A 137 -26.06 -13.91 21.77
N PHE A 138 -26.82 -13.32 20.85
CA PHE A 138 -26.75 -13.61 19.43
C PHE A 138 -26.48 -12.35 18.60
N ALA A 139 -25.75 -12.52 17.50
CA ALA A 139 -25.69 -11.61 16.38
C ALA A 139 -26.73 -12.02 15.34
N ILE A 140 -27.54 -11.06 14.90
CA ILE A 140 -28.47 -11.21 13.78
C ILE A 140 -27.85 -10.45 12.60
N ARG A 141 -27.60 -11.19 11.51
CA ARG A 141 -26.83 -10.70 10.35
C ARG A 141 -27.56 -10.94 9.04
N SER A 142 -27.63 -9.89 8.24
CA SER A 142 -28.07 -9.91 6.86
C SER A 142 -27.05 -10.62 5.94
N SER A 143 -27.54 -11.51 5.07
CA SER A 143 -26.76 -12.30 4.11
C SER A 143 -27.51 -12.36 2.77
N ALA A 144 -27.13 -11.52 1.80
CA ALA A 144 -27.84 -11.45 0.52
C ALA A 144 -27.37 -12.54 -0.48
N THR A 145 -28.26 -12.98 -1.37
CA THR A 145 -27.93 -14.00 -2.39
C THR A 145 -26.99 -13.50 -3.50
N ALA A 146 -26.80 -12.18 -3.61
CA ALA A 146 -25.94 -11.53 -4.60
C ALA A 146 -24.75 -10.79 -3.97
N GLU A 147 -24.55 -10.90 -2.65
CA GLU A 147 -23.54 -10.13 -1.90
C GLU A 147 -22.09 -10.45 -2.29
N ASP A 148 -21.84 -11.67 -2.77
CA ASP A 148 -20.51 -12.18 -3.13
C ASP A 148 -20.29 -12.32 -4.65
N LEU A 149 -21.11 -11.67 -5.49
CA LEU A 149 -20.86 -11.67 -6.94
C LEU A 149 -19.55 -10.92 -7.24
N PRO A 150 -18.69 -11.44 -8.16
CA PRO A 150 -17.36 -10.87 -8.44
C PRO A 150 -17.36 -9.38 -8.79
N ASP A 151 -18.45 -8.88 -9.38
CA ASP A 151 -18.63 -7.50 -9.83
C ASP A 151 -19.52 -6.67 -8.87
N ALA A 152 -19.91 -7.22 -7.71
CA ALA A 152 -20.85 -6.59 -6.79
C ALA A 152 -20.33 -6.42 -5.35
N SER A 153 -19.89 -5.20 -5.03
CA SER A 153 -19.49 -4.85 -3.65
C SER A 153 -20.71 -4.37 -2.85
N PHE A 154 -21.49 -5.30 -2.29
CA PHE A 154 -22.54 -4.99 -1.31
C PHE A 154 -21.99 -4.69 0.11
N ALA A 155 -20.66 -4.56 0.24
CA ALA A 155 -19.94 -4.44 1.50
C ALA A 155 -20.44 -3.29 2.41
N GLY A 156 -20.78 -3.63 3.65
CA GLY A 156 -21.16 -2.68 4.70
C GLY A 156 -22.44 -1.91 4.45
N GLN A 157 -23.32 -2.39 3.56
CA GLN A 157 -24.55 -1.70 3.16
C GLN A 157 -25.81 -2.17 3.92
N GLN A 158 -25.68 -3.27 4.66
CA GLN A 158 -26.79 -3.95 5.32
C GLN A 158 -26.53 -4.02 6.82
N ASP A 159 -27.61 -4.05 7.60
CA ASP A 159 -27.54 -3.92 9.05
C ASP A 159 -27.00 -5.21 9.70
N THR A 160 -26.35 -5.05 10.85
CA THR A 160 -25.95 -6.12 11.75
C THR A 160 -26.31 -5.70 13.17
N HIS A 161 -26.98 -6.59 13.89
CA HIS A 161 -27.44 -6.33 15.24
C HIS A 161 -26.78 -7.30 16.22
N LEU A 162 -26.09 -6.75 17.21
CA LEU A 162 -25.32 -7.51 18.19
C LEU A 162 -26.02 -7.52 19.56
N ASN A 163 -25.72 -8.53 20.38
CA ASN A 163 -26.22 -8.67 21.76
C ASN A 163 -27.75 -8.83 21.87
N ILE A 164 -28.31 -9.64 20.99
CA ILE A 164 -29.75 -9.93 20.95
C ILE A 164 -30.04 -11.18 21.80
N SER A 165 -31.11 -11.15 22.60
CA SER A 165 -31.51 -12.32 23.39
C SER A 165 -33.02 -12.37 23.60
N GLY A 166 -33.55 -13.59 23.68
CA GLY A 166 -34.97 -13.83 23.89
C GLY A 166 -35.78 -13.90 22.59
N GLU A 167 -36.81 -14.73 22.61
CA GLU A 167 -37.62 -15.14 21.45
C GLU A 167 -38.18 -13.94 20.66
N ASN A 168 -38.78 -12.96 21.35
CA ASN A 168 -39.38 -11.79 20.72
C ASN A 168 -38.34 -10.92 20.00
N GLN A 169 -37.16 -10.73 20.60
CA GLN A 169 -36.12 -9.91 19.98
C GLN A 169 -35.56 -10.60 18.73
N ILE A 170 -35.34 -11.93 18.78
CA ILE A 170 -34.87 -12.69 17.60
C ILE A 170 -35.80 -12.46 16.40
N LEU A 171 -37.12 -12.60 16.60
CA LEU A 171 -38.10 -12.38 15.54
C LEU A 171 -38.13 -10.93 15.04
N GLU A 172 -38.07 -9.94 15.94
CA GLU A 172 -38.05 -8.52 15.59
C GLU A 172 -36.81 -8.16 14.76
N TYR A 173 -35.63 -8.60 15.18
CA TYR A 173 -34.37 -8.27 14.51
C TYR A 173 -34.19 -9.02 13.18
N ILE A 174 -34.79 -10.20 13.01
CA ILE A 174 -34.85 -10.85 11.69
C ILE A 174 -35.60 -9.98 10.68
N LEU A 175 -36.70 -9.33 11.08
CA LEU A 175 -37.44 -8.41 10.19
C LEU A 175 -36.65 -7.15 9.88
N LYS A 176 -35.93 -6.59 10.86
CA LYS A 176 -35.04 -5.42 10.65
C LYS A 176 -33.94 -5.73 9.65
N ASP A 177 -33.27 -6.88 9.80
CA ASP A 177 -32.26 -7.32 8.84
C ASP A 177 -32.86 -7.54 7.46
N MET A 178 -34.03 -8.18 7.36
CA MET A 178 -34.79 -8.32 6.11
C MET A 178 -35.13 -6.98 5.47
N ALA A 179 -35.45 -5.96 6.26
CA ALA A 179 -35.70 -4.61 5.76
C ALA A 179 -34.42 -3.95 5.24
N SER A 180 -33.25 -4.22 5.84
CA SER A 180 -31.96 -3.61 5.46
C SER A 180 -31.57 -3.83 4.00
N ILE A 181 -32.11 -4.85 3.32
CA ILE A 181 -31.94 -5.03 1.88
C ILE A 181 -32.38 -3.77 1.09
N PHE A 182 -33.32 -2.98 1.62
CA PHE A 182 -33.81 -1.72 1.06
C PHE A 182 -33.21 -0.48 1.73
N THR A 183 -31.99 -0.53 2.25
CA THR A 183 -31.26 0.72 2.51
C THR A 183 -31.08 1.49 1.21
N THR A 184 -30.96 2.82 1.31
CA THR A 184 -30.83 3.71 0.16
C THR A 184 -29.63 3.33 -0.70
N ARG A 185 -28.50 3.01 -0.05
CA ARG A 185 -27.27 2.56 -0.69
C ARG A 185 -27.46 1.23 -1.44
N ALA A 186 -28.00 0.20 -0.78
CA ALA A 186 -28.21 -1.12 -1.39
C ALA A 186 -29.19 -1.08 -2.57
N THR A 187 -30.24 -0.27 -2.45
CA THR A 187 -31.25 -0.10 -3.49
C THR A 187 -30.67 0.61 -4.72
N MET A 188 -29.97 1.72 -4.53
CA MET A 188 -29.32 2.46 -5.62
C MET A 188 -28.30 1.61 -6.37
N TYR A 189 -27.52 0.82 -5.62
CA TYR A 189 -26.53 -0.08 -6.19
C TYR A 189 -27.19 -1.11 -7.12
N ARG A 190 -28.26 -1.79 -6.67
CA ARG A 190 -28.98 -2.79 -7.48
C ARG A 190 -29.59 -2.20 -8.75
N GLU A 191 -30.25 -1.05 -8.65
CA GLU A 191 -30.83 -0.36 -9.81
C GLU A 191 -29.76 -0.04 -10.86
N ARG A 192 -28.59 0.47 -10.43
CA ARG A 192 -27.48 0.81 -11.33
C ARG A 192 -26.84 -0.41 -11.97
N ALA A 193 -26.69 -1.49 -11.20
CA ALA A 193 -26.19 -2.77 -11.71
C ALA A 193 -27.21 -3.51 -12.59
N GLY A 194 -28.46 -3.01 -12.67
CA GLY A 194 -29.54 -3.65 -13.42
C GLY A 194 -30.04 -4.95 -12.79
N PHE A 195 -29.84 -5.14 -11.48
CA PHE A 195 -30.35 -6.30 -10.76
C PHE A 195 -31.84 -6.13 -10.43
N ASP A 196 -32.63 -7.15 -10.72
CA ASP A 196 -34.02 -7.19 -10.26
C ASP A 196 -34.09 -7.31 -8.72
N HIS A 197 -34.85 -6.40 -8.11
CA HIS A 197 -34.95 -6.25 -6.66
C HIS A 197 -35.59 -7.43 -5.92
N PHE A 198 -36.32 -8.30 -6.63
CA PHE A 198 -36.94 -9.49 -6.05
C PHE A 198 -36.15 -10.78 -6.35
N THR A 199 -35.24 -10.73 -7.32
CA THR A 199 -34.32 -11.82 -7.64
C THR A 199 -33.17 -11.88 -6.63
N VAL A 200 -32.73 -10.72 -6.14
CA VAL A 200 -31.81 -10.64 -5.00
C VAL A 200 -32.62 -10.78 -3.71
N LYS A 201 -32.50 -11.92 -3.05
CA LYS A 201 -33.21 -12.24 -1.81
C LYS A 201 -32.28 -12.07 -0.62
N LEU A 202 -32.87 -11.93 0.57
CA LEU A 202 -32.12 -11.88 1.81
C LEU A 202 -32.33 -13.15 2.63
N SER A 203 -31.22 -13.71 3.12
CA SER A 203 -31.19 -14.66 4.22
C SER A 203 -30.70 -13.94 5.48
N VAL A 204 -31.15 -14.40 6.65
CA VAL A 204 -30.70 -13.85 7.94
C VAL A 204 -29.99 -14.94 8.74
N GLY A 205 -28.75 -14.68 9.14
CA GLY A 205 -27.99 -15.54 10.04
C GLY A 205 -28.25 -15.18 11.50
N VAL A 206 -28.63 -16.17 12.31
CA VAL A 206 -28.70 -16.08 13.78
C VAL A 206 -27.49 -16.83 14.32
N GLN A 207 -26.53 -16.08 14.86
CA GLN A 207 -25.23 -16.61 15.23
C GLN A 207 -24.89 -16.28 16.69
N GLU A 208 -24.30 -17.24 17.39
CA GLU A 208 -23.74 -17.01 18.73
C GLU A 208 -22.68 -15.89 18.70
N ILE A 209 -22.67 -15.04 19.72
CA ILE A 209 -21.57 -14.09 19.91
C ILE A 209 -20.27 -14.83 20.26
N ALA A 210 -19.16 -14.47 19.61
CA ALA A 210 -17.84 -15.02 19.93
C ALA A 210 -17.49 -14.86 21.43
N GLY A 211 -17.15 -15.97 22.10
CA GLY A 211 -16.87 -15.99 23.53
C GLY A 211 -18.10 -16.09 24.45
N GLY A 212 -19.31 -16.20 23.89
CA GLY A 212 -20.57 -16.34 24.64
C GLY A 212 -20.88 -15.14 25.54
N LEU A 213 -21.49 -15.39 26.71
CA LEU A 213 -21.84 -14.33 27.68
C LEU A 213 -20.65 -13.50 28.17
N ILE A 214 -19.47 -14.11 28.23
CA ILE A 214 -18.25 -13.46 28.72
C ILE A 214 -17.83 -12.35 27.75
N GLY A 215 -18.24 -12.46 26.48
CA GLY A 215 -18.10 -11.45 25.45
C GLY A 215 -16.75 -11.47 24.74
N VAL A 216 -16.48 -10.41 23.98
CA VAL A 216 -15.31 -10.28 23.11
C VAL A 216 -14.23 -9.45 23.80
N LYS A 217 -13.01 -9.99 23.85
CA LYS A 217 -11.82 -9.29 24.37
C LYS A 217 -11.32 -8.27 23.35
N SER A 218 -11.15 -8.74 22.13
CA SER A 218 -10.60 -7.99 21.00
C SER A 218 -11.15 -8.55 19.70
N SER A 219 -11.22 -7.73 18.68
CA SER A 219 -11.69 -8.14 17.35
C SER A 219 -11.17 -7.17 16.30
N GLY A 220 -11.34 -7.55 15.04
CA GLY A 220 -10.98 -6.72 13.92
C GLY A 220 -11.03 -7.49 12.61
N VAL A 221 -10.18 -7.06 11.69
CA VAL A 221 -10.14 -7.56 10.30
C VAL A 221 -8.76 -8.12 10.00
N MET A 222 -8.67 -9.06 9.08
CA MET A 222 -7.42 -9.53 8.53
C MET A 222 -7.53 -9.86 7.06
N PHE A 223 -6.45 -9.62 6.35
CA PHE A 223 -6.37 -9.79 4.90
C PHE A 223 -5.31 -10.85 4.59
N THR A 224 -5.66 -11.78 3.69
CA THR A 224 -4.74 -12.84 3.28
C THR A 224 -3.69 -12.35 2.28
N GLU A 225 -3.58 -11.06 2.05
CA GLU A 225 -2.52 -10.33 1.34
C GLU A 225 -2.54 -8.89 1.83
N ASP A 226 -1.54 -8.10 1.49
CA ASP A 226 -1.57 -6.68 1.86
C ASP A 226 -2.72 -5.96 1.11
N PRO A 227 -3.74 -5.42 1.79
CA PRO A 227 -4.90 -4.81 1.15
C PRO A 227 -4.55 -3.51 0.42
N ASP A 228 -3.40 -2.90 0.75
CA ASP A 228 -2.97 -1.64 0.15
C ASP A 228 -2.26 -1.88 -1.20
N SER A 229 -1.43 -2.93 -1.29
CA SER A 229 -0.58 -3.23 -2.44
C SER A 229 -0.92 -4.49 -3.22
N GLY A 230 -1.79 -5.35 -2.70
CA GLY A 230 -2.05 -6.69 -3.25
C GLY A 230 -0.81 -7.59 -3.15
N ASN A 231 0.10 -7.34 -2.20
CA ASN A 231 1.30 -8.16 -2.04
C ASN A 231 0.95 -9.51 -1.37
N PRO A 232 1.13 -10.64 -2.07
CA PRO A 232 0.67 -11.94 -1.59
C PRO A 232 1.58 -12.54 -0.51
N ASN A 233 2.71 -11.92 -0.16
CA ASN A 233 3.71 -12.51 0.74
C ASN A 233 3.38 -12.36 2.23
N VAL A 234 2.42 -11.49 2.58
CA VAL A 234 2.12 -11.12 3.98
C VAL A 234 0.65 -11.28 4.33
N VAL A 235 0.35 -11.63 5.57
CA VAL A 235 -1.00 -11.49 6.16
C VAL A 235 -1.00 -10.18 6.95
N VAL A 236 -2.00 -9.33 6.75
CA VAL A 236 -2.17 -8.09 7.52
C VAL A 236 -3.33 -8.29 8.48
N ILE A 237 -3.10 -8.10 9.77
CA ILE A 237 -4.09 -8.26 10.82
C ILE A 237 -4.25 -6.92 11.53
N ARG A 238 -5.49 -6.44 11.62
CA ARG A 238 -5.84 -5.25 12.41
C ARG A 238 -6.80 -5.59 13.53
N GLY A 239 -6.62 -4.97 14.69
CA GLY A 239 -7.44 -5.27 15.86
C GLY A 239 -7.62 -4.10 16.83
N THR A 240 -8.73 -4.10 17.54
CA THR A 240 -9.03 -3.19 18.66
C THR A 240 -9.57 -3.97 19.86
N PHE A 241 -9.81 -3.29 20.97
CA PHE A 241 -10.48 -3.86 22.12
C PHE A 241 -12.01 -3.89 21.93
N GLY A 242 -12.64 -4.93 22.47
CA GLY A 242 -14.09 -5.10 22.36
C GLY A 242 -14.52 -5.55 20.95
N LEU A 243 -15.68 -5.06 20.51
CA LEU A 243 -16.32 -5.41 19.24
C LEU A 243 -15.72 -4.66 18.05
N GLY A 244 -15.71 -5.32 16.90
CA GLY A 244 -14.88 -4.93 15.74
C GLY A 244 -15.52 -3.86 14.86
N GLU A 245 -16.77 -3.50 15.16
CA GLU A 245 -17.58 -2.56 14.39
C GLU A 245 -16.88 -1.22 14.17
N LEU A 246 -16.17 -0.70 15.18
CA LEU A 246 -15.42 0.55 15.08
C LEU A 246 -14.27 0.48 14.06
N ILE A 247 -13.65 -0.69 13.88
CA ILE A 247 -12.62 -0.90 12.85
C ILE A 247 -13.27 -1.06 11.48
N VAL A 248 -14.33 -1.84 11.38
CA VAL A 248 -15.03 -2.11 10.11
C VAL A 248 -15.59 -0.81 9.52
N GLN A 249 -16.10 0.09 10.37
CA GLN A 249 -16.59 1.42 9.98
C GLN A 249 -15.47 2.45 9.74
N GLY A 250 -14.22 2.13 10.08
CA GLY A 250 -13.08 3.03 9.97
C GLY A 250 -13.03 4.15 11.02
N ALA A 251 -13.84 4.07 12.07
CA ALA A 251 -13.86 5.02 13.19
C ALA A 251 -12.63 4.87 14.10
N GLU A 252 -12.05 3.66 14.18
CA GLU A 252 -10.81 3.35 14.88
C GLU A 252 -9.83 2.68 13.90
N LYS A 253 -8.55 3.10 13.90
CA LYS A 253 -7.53 2.49 13.02
C LYS A 253 -7.14 1.07 13.49
N GLY A 254 -7.19 0.83 14.80
CA GLY A 254 -6.71 -0.42 15.42
C GLY A 254 -5.19 -0.59 15.38
N ASP A 255 -4.68 -1.53 16.17
CA ASP A 255 -3.30 -1.99 16.04
C ASP A 255 -3.13 -2.78 14.75
N GLU A 256 -1.97 -2.70 14.10
CA GLU A 256 -1.65 -3.43 12.87
C GLU A 256 -0.48 -4.39 13.10
N PHE A 257 -0.63 -5.62 12.58
CA PHE A 257 0.40 -6.65 12.58
C PHE A 257 0.59 -7.18 11.17
N ILE A 258 1.84 -7.28 10.72
CA ILE A 258 2.19 -7.88 9.43
C ILE A 258 2.92 -9.19 9.68
N VAL A 259 2.40 -10.29 9.12
CA VAL A 259 2.96 -11.64 9.28
C VAL A 259 3.49 -12.16 7.95
N PHE A 260 4.73 -12.63 7.93
CA PHE A 260 5.32 -13.22 6.74
C PHE A 260 4.90 -14.69 6.55
N LYS A 261 4.47 -15.06 5.34
CA LYS A 261 3.86 -16.38 5.07
C LYS A 261 4.82 -17.49 4.68
N HIS A 262 6.00 -17.16 4.13
CA HIS A 262 6.87 -18.14 3.47
C HIS A 262 7.99 -18.66 4.37
N GLY A 263 8.12 -18.13 5.59
CA GLY A 263 9.10 -18.59 6.56
C GLY A 263 8.82 -20.01 7.07
N PRO A 264 9.83 -20.72 7.63
CA PRO A 264 9.63 -22.03 8.23
C PRO A 264 8.70 -21.99 9.46
N LYS A 265 8.53 -20.80 10.04
CA LYS A 265 7.56 -20.48 11.09
C LYS A 265 6.91 -19.14 10.74
N LEU A 266 5.65 -18.97 11.12
CA LEU A 266 4.98 -17.68 11.01
C LEU A 266 5.58 -16.71 12.02
N GLN A 267 6.01 -15.56 11.50
CA GLN A 267 6.66 -14.52 12.29
C GLN A 267 6.03 -13.18 11.98
N ILE A 268 5.80 -12.41 13.04
CA ILE A 268 5.36 -11.03 12.94
C ILE A 268 6.58 -10.21 12.57
N ILE A 269 6.55 -9.59 11.38
CA ILE A 269 7.65 -8.81 10.83
C ILE A 269 7.45 -7.30 11.01
N SER A 270 6.27 -6.86 11.43
CA SER A 270 5.99 -5.46 11.76
C SER A 270 4.81 -5.35 12.71
N ARG A 271 4.90 -4.42 13.67
CA ARG A 271 3.88 -4.12 14.67
C ARG A 271 3.69 -2.60 14.77
N GLU A 272 2.47 -2.14 14.55
CA GLU A 272 2.08 -0.74 14.72
C GLU A 272 1.06 -0.63 15.85
N LEU A 273 1.46 0.05 16.93
CA LEU A 273 0.59 0.33 18.05
C LEU A 273 -0.19 1.62 17.76
N VAL A 274 -1.52 1.53 17.83
CA VAL A 274 -2.37 2.72 17.75
C VAL A 274 -2.97 3.03 19.10
N LYS A 275 -3.04 4.32 19.43
CA LYS A 275 -3.76 4.82 20.59
C LYS A 275 -5.27 4.62 20.36
N LYS A 276 -5.80 3.53 20.90
CA LYS A 276 -7.22 3.17 20.82
C LYS A 276 -7.99 4.02 21.82
N GLU A 277 -8.75 5.02 21.35
CA GLU A 277 -9.40 5.98 22.25
C GLU A 277 -10.75 5.46 22.74
N GLN A 278 -11.45 4.70 21.90
CA GLN A 278 -12.76 4.14 22.17
C GLN A 278 -12.79 2.63 21.96
N MET A 279 -13.71 1.97 22.65
CA MET A 279 -14.04 0.56 22.43
C MET A 279 -15.56 0.38 22.48
N MET A 280 -16.06 -0.52 21.65
CA MET A 280 -17.46 -0.92 21.67
C MET A 280 -17.60 -2.21 22.48
N ILE A 281 -18.53 -2.20 23.43
CA ILE A 281 -18.86 -3.36 24.27
C ILE A 281 -20.37 -3.57 24.31
N PHE A 282 -20.80 -4.67 24.90
CA PHE A 282 -22.21 -4.92 25.14
C PHE A 282 -22.78 -4.02 26.23
N ASP A 283 -23.97 -3.47 25.97
CA ASP A 283 -24.74 -2.75 26.98
C ASP A 283 -25.51 -3.77 27.84
N SER A 284 -25.05 -3.96 29.08
CA SER A 284 -25.66 -4.90 30.03
C SER A 284 -26.99 -4.43 30.61
N GLU A 285 -27.35 -3.15 30.47
CA GLU A 285 -28.59 -2.59 31.04
C GLU A 285 -29.71 -2.45 30.02
N LYS A 286 -29.40 -2.05 28.78
CA LYS A 286 -30.41 -1.76 27.74
C LYS A 286 -30.47 -2.81 26.62
N GLY A 287 -29.51 -3.75 26.58
CA GLY A 287 -29.30 -4.61 25.41
C GLY A 287 -28.64 -3.85 24.25
N GLY A 288 -28.09 -4.57 23.28
CA GLY A 288 -27.31 -3.96 22.19
C GLY A 288 -25.88 -3.59 22.61
N THR A 289 -25.35 -2.51 22.04
CA THR A 289 -23.94 -2.10 22.18
C THR A 289 -23.79 -0.67 22.67
N ILE A 290 -22.73 -0.41 23.43
CA ILE A 290 -22.34 0.93 23.89
C ILE A 290 -20.86 1.19 23.57
N THR A 291 -20.55 2.42 23.14
CA THR A 291 -19.18 2.88 22.94
C THR A 291 -18.70 3.62 24.18
N LEU A 292 -17.56 3.21 24.71
CA LEU A 292 -16.94 3.79 25.90
C LEU A 292 -15.48 4.16 25.62
N PRO A 293 -14.94 5.17 26.31
CA PRO A 293 -13.51 5.46 26.23
C PRO A 293 -12.68 4.31 26.80
N VAL A 294 -11.60 3.96 26.13
CA VAL A 294 -10.62 3.00 26.62
C VAL A 294 -9.83 3.62 27.78
N GLU A 295 -9.61 2.86 28.84
CA GLU A 295 -8.79 3.31 29.98
C GLU A 295 -7.39 3.75 29.52
N LEU A 296 -6.91 4.91 30.00
CA LEU A 296 -5.66 5.54 29.56
C LEU A 296 -4.44 4.60 29.54
N GLY A 297 -4.33 3.70 30.53
CA GLY A 297 -3.25 2.71 30.59
C GLY A 297 -3.32 1.64 29.49
N ARG A 298 -4.52 1.29 29.04
CA ARG A 298 -4.76 0.29 27.98
C ARG A 298 -4.65 0.88 26.58
N GLN A 299 -4.86 2.18 26.40
CA GLN A 299 -4.77 2.82 25.07
C GLN A 299 -3.42 2.60 24.40
N LYS A 300 -2.35 2.47 25.21
CA LYS A 300 -0.96 2.27 24.76
C LYS A 300 -0.50 0.81 24.83
N GLN A 301 -1.43 -0.14 24.79
CA GLN A 301 -1.13 -1.57 24.78
C GLN A 301 -1.69 -2.21 23.51
N PHE A 302 -1.01 -3.23 23.00
CA PHE A 302 -1.51 -4.04 21.89
C PHE A 302 -2.77 -4.81 22.32
N CYS A 303 -3.74 -4.88 21.41
CA CYS A 303 -4.98 -5.62 21.64
C CYS A 303 -4.81 -7.14 21.63
N LEU A 304 -3.78 -7.64 20.93
CA LEU A 304 -3.49 -9.06 20.76
C LEU A 304 -2.14 -9.44 21.37
N ALA A 305 -2.05 -10.67 21.86
CA ALA A 305 -0.76 -11.29 22.14
C ALA A 305 -0.15 -11.88 20.86
N GLU A 306 1.16 -12.10 20.86
CA GLU A 306 1.89 -12.63 19.70
C GLU A 306 1.36 -13.99 19.22
N ASP A 307 0.99 -14.88 20.16
CA ASP A 307 0.43 -16.20 19.83
C ASP A 307 -0.95 -16.09 19.16
N ASP A 308 -1.78 -15.13 19.59
CA ASP A 308 -3.10 -14.88 18.98
C ASP A 308 -2.94 -14.42 17.51
N VAL A 309 -1.97 -13.54 17.25
CA VAL A 309 -1.65 -13.06 15.89
C VAL A 309 -1.20 -14.22 14.99
N LYS A 310 -0.37 -15.14 15.53
CA LYS A 310 0.08 -16.32 14.76
C LYS A 310 -1.08 -17.26 14.44
N ILE A 311 -1.98 -17.53 15.40
CA ILE A 311 -3.19 -18.34 15.18
C ILE A 311 -4.07 -17.72 14.08
N LEU A 312 -4.30 -16.41 14.14
CA LEU A 312 -5.04 -15.68 13.11
C LEU A 312 -4.38 -15.83 11.73
N ALA A 313 -3.06 -15.68 11.64
CA ALA A 313 -2.33 -15.86 10.40
C ALA A 313 -2.40 -17.30 9.85
N GLU A 314 -2.39 -18.33 10.71
CA GLU A 314 -2.61 -19.71 10.30
C GLU A 314 -3.99 -19.91 9.68
N TYR A 315 -5.04 -19.35 10.31
CA TYR A 315 -6.39 -19.39 9.75
C TYR A 315 -6.47 -18.63 8.42
N ALA A 316 -5.89 -17.44 8.32
CA ALA A 316 -5.84 -16.68 7.07
C ALA A 316 -5.20 -17.50 5.93
N ILE A 317 -4.07 -18.16 6.18
CA ILE A 317 -3.39 -19.02 5.19
C ILE A 317 -4.25 -20.22 4.81
N LYS A 318 -4.88 -20.87 5.80
CA LYS A 318 -5.77 -22.02 5.58
C LYS A 318 -6.99 -21.64 4.73
N ILE A 319 -7.61 -20.51 5.02
CA ILE A 319 -8.75 -19.97 4.29
C ILE A 319 -8.34 -19.61 2.85
N ARG A 320 -7.23 -18.87 2.66
CA ARG A 320 -6.69 -18.54 1.33
C ARG A 320 -6.43 -19.77 0.47
N LYS A 321 -5.91 -20.84 1.08
CA LYS A 321 -5.63 -22.11 0.39
C LYS A 321 -6.91 -22.84 -0.01
N HIS A 322 -7.97 -22.75 0.80
CA HIS A 322 -9.26 -23.41 0.52
C HIS A 322 -10.01 -22.73 -0.63
N TYR A 323 -10.15 -21.40 -0.59
CA TYR A 323 -10.90 -20.63 -1.59
C TYR A 323 -10.12 -20.31 -2.87
N ASP A 324 -8.82 -20.58 -2.85
CA ASP A 324 -7.84 -20.27 -3.89
C ASP A 324 -7.89 -18.83 -4.45
N ARG A 325 -8.19 -17.87 -3.58
CA ARG A 325 -8.22 -16.43 -3.92
C ARG A 325 -7.94 -15.58 -2.68
N PRO A 326 -7.45 -14.33 -2.84
CA PRO A 326 -7.32 -13.38 -1.73
C PRO A 326 -8.64 -13.23 -0.96
N MET A 327 -8.56 -13.15 0.38
CA MET A 327 -9.72 -13.08 1.28
C MET A 327 -9.59 -11.93 2.27
N ASP A 328 -10.72 -11.29 2.53
CA ASP A 328 -11.01 -10.35 3.61
C ASP A 328 -11.79 -11.10 4.71
N ILE A 329 -11.27 -11.07 5.94
CA ILE A 329 -11.72 -11.94 7.03
C ILE A 329 -11.92 -11.11 8.30
N GLU A 330 -13.11 -11.20 8.89
CA GLU A 330 -13.39 -10.62 10.20
C GLU A 330 -13.20 -11.68 11.30
N TRP A 331 -12.61 -11.28 12.41
CA TRP A 331 -12.27 -12.17 13.51
C TRP A 331 -12.58 -11.57 14.87
N ALA A 332 -12.78 -12.44 15.86
CA ALA A 332 -12.98 -12.07 17.25
C ALA A 332 -12.23 -13.01 18.19
N LEU A 333 -11.50 -12.45 19.15
CA LEU A 333 -10.92 -13.14 20.29
C LEU A 333 -11.92 -13.07 21.45
N GLY A 334 -12.55 -14.19 21.75
CA GLY A 334 -13.47 -14.30 22.88
C GLY A 334 -12.76 -14.15 24.22
N ASN A 335 -13.48 -13.72 25.25
CA ASN A 335 -12.96 -13.71 26.62
C ASN A 335 -12.73 -15.13 27.19
N ASP A 336 -13.16 -16.17 26.48
CA ASP A 336 -12.79 -17.58 26.69
C ASP A 336 -11.36 -17.92 26.21
N GLY A 337 -10.67 -16.97 25.57
CA GLY A 337 -9.31 -17.12 25.07
C GLY A 337 -9.22 -17.79 23.70
N LYS A 338 -10.34 -17.96 22.98
CA LYS A 338 -10.35 -18.59 21.65
C LYS A 338 -10.56 -17.56 20.55
N VAL A 339 -9.89 -17.81 19.42
CA VAL A 339 -10.06 -17.04 18.19
C VAL A 339 -11.17 -17.65 17.34
N TYR A 340 -12.11 -16.81 16.92
CA TYR A 340 -13.23 -17.14 16.06
C TYR A 340 -13.17 -16.31 14.79
N ILE A 341 -13.49 -16.93 13.65
CA ILE A 341 -13.76 -16.23 12.40
C ILE A 341 -15.25 -15.93 12.34
N VAL A 342 -15.60 -14.66 12.18
CA VAL A 342 -17.00 -14.20 12.22
C VAL A 342 -17.52 -13.84 10.83
N GLN A 343 -16.64 -13.66 9.85
CA GLN A 343 -16.97 -13.50 8.43
C GLN A 343 -15.72 -13.78 7.58
N ALA A 344 -15.89 -14.33 6.38
CA ALA A 344 -14.82 -14.38 5.38
C ALA A 344 -15.42 -14.23 3.98
N ARG A 345 -14.78 -13.44 3.13
CA ARG A 345 -15.21 -13.20 1.75
C ARG A 345 -14.00 -12.95 0.85
N PRO A 346 -14.15 -13.07 -0.48
CA PRO A 346 -13.11 -12.67 -1.41
C PRO A 346 -12.72 -11.20 -1.22
N GLU A 347 -11.43 -10.89 -1.31
CA GLU A 347 -10.93 -9.51 -1.44
C GLU A 347 -11.21 -9.03 -2.88
N THR A 348 -11.78 -7.83 -3.03
CA THR A 348 -12.30 -7.34 -4.32
C THR A 348 -11.51 -6.19 -4.95
N VAL A 349 -10.65 -5.49 -4.19
CA VAL A 349 -9.94 -4.29 -4.66
C VAL A 349 -8.84 -4.65 -5.66
N HIS A 350 -8.07 -5.70 -5.39
CA HIS A 350 -6.98 -6.14 -6.28
C HIS A 350 -7.41 -7.23 -7.25
N SER A 351 -8.44 -8.02 -6.91
CA SER A 351 -8.95 -9.07 -7.80
C SER A 351 -9.55 -8.53 -9.10
N GLN A 352 -10.07 -7.29 -9.09
CA GLN A 352 -10.68 -6.65 -10.27
C GLN A 352 -9.69 -5.85 -11.13
N LYS A 353 -8.54 -5.42 -10.59
CA LYS A 353 -7.63 -4.49 -11.28
C LYS A 353 -6.70 -5.12 -12.32
N GLY A 354 -6.55 -6.45 -12.32
CA GLY A 354 -5.52 -7.11 -13.11
C GLY A 354 -4.10 -6.61 -12.76
N ASP A 355 -3.09 -7.02 -13.52
CA ASP A 355 -1.71 -6.58 -13.31
C ASP A 355 -1.39 -5.25 -14.03
N THR A 356 -2.42 -4.44 -14.32
CA THR A 356 -2.30 -3.17 -15.05
C THR A 356 -2.23 -1.98 -14.09
N GLU A 357 -1.18 -1.21 -14.20
CA GLU A 357 -0.91 -0.02 -13.38
C GLU A 357 -0.81 1.22 -14.27
N GLU A 358 -1.36 2.34 -13.79
CA GLU A 358 -1.22 3.63 -14.46
C GLU A 358 -0.06 4.41 -13.86
N ILE A 359 0.96 4.70 -14.66
CA ILE A 359 2.07 5.56 -14.26
C ILE A 359 1.78 6.98 -14.73
N TYR A 360 1.63 7.90 -13.79
CA TYR A 360 1.32 9.30 -14.03
C TYR A 360 2.58 10.15 -14.12
N TYR A 361 2.56 11.16 -15.00
CA TYR A 361 3.67 12.09 -15.21
C TYR A 361 3.14 13.52 -15.37
N LEU A 362 3.82 14.46 -14.73
CA LEU A 362 3.56 15.89 -14.94
C LEU A 362 4.11 16.33 -16.31
N LEU A 363 3.33 17.12 -17.05
CA LEU A 363 3.79 17.78 -18.29
C LEU A 363 4.52 19.10 -18.01
N GLU A 364 4.46 19.57 -16.76
CA GLU A 364 5.16 20.74 -16.26
C GLU A 364 6.31 20.33 -15.32
N ASP A 365 7.36 21.15 -15.30
CA ASP A 365 8.55 20.93 -14.47
C ASP A 365 8.26 21.20 -12.98
N PRO A 366 8.37 20.19 -12.09
CA PRO A 366 8.08 20.33 -10.66
C PRO A 366 8.96 21.37 -9.95
N LEU A 367 10.20 21.55 -10.39
CA LEU A 367 11.11 22.54 -9.79
C LEU A 367 10.61 23.96 -10.08
N LYS A 368 10.17 24.22 -11.32
CA LYS A 368 9.57 25.52 -11.68
C LYS A 368 8.26 25.78 -10.95
N LEU A 369 7.45 24.74 -10.71
CA LEU A 369 6.22 24.87 -9.93
C LEU A 369 6.53 25.23 -8.46
N THR A 370 7.59 24.61 -7.91
CA THR A 370 8.04 24.86 -6.54
C THR A 370 8.62 26.27 -6.39
N ASP A 371 9.54 26.66 -7.28
CA ASP A 371 10.13 28.00 -7.33
C ASP A 371 9.07 29.09 -7.56
N GLY A 372 8.00 28.75 -8.28
CA GLY A 372 6.84 29.60 -8.49
C GLY A 372 5.92 29.75 -7.27
N GLY A 373 6.18 29.05 -6.16
CA GLY A 373 5.41 29.13 -4.93
C GLY A 373 4.04 28.43 -5.01
N PHE A 374 3.86 27.48 -5.94
CA PHE A 374 2.59 26.77 -6.12
C PHE A 374 2.42 25.55 -5.19
N LEU A 375 3.46 25.11 -4.48
CA LEU A 375 3.38 23.94 -3.60
C LEU A 375 2.83 24.29 -2.22
N VAL A 376 1.88 23.50 -1.72
CA VAL A 376 1.46 23.53 -0.31
C VAL A 376 2.26 22.53 0.50
N GLU A 377 3.02 23.01 1.47
CA GLU A 377 3.67 22.15 2.46
C GLU A 377 2.64 21.42 3.33
N ASN A 378 2.73 20.10 3.37
CA ASN A 378 1.90 19.23 4.18
C ASN A 378 2.69 17.98 4.59
N ASN A 379 2.24 17.31 5.65
CA ASN A 379 2.80 16.07 6.19
C ASN A 379 1.92 14.85 5.88
N GLY A 380 1.00 14.97 4.93
CA GLY A 380 0.06 13.91 4.59
C GLY A 380 0.76 12.69 3.98
N THR A 381 0.01 11.61 3.87
CA THR A 381 0.47 10.41 3.16
C THR A 381 -0.23 10.31 1.81
N ALA A 382 0.55 10.20 0.74
CA ALA A 382 0.03 9.94 -0.59
C ALA A 382 -0.53 8.53 -0.68
N ILE A 383 -1.76 8.40 -1.18
CA ILE A 383 -2.43 7.13 -1.38
C ILE A 383 -2.38 6.78 -2.86
N GLY A 384 -1.68 5.69 -3.17
CA GLY A 384 -1.42 5.28 -4.54
C GLY A 384 -0.44 6.21 -5.26
N ARG A 385 -0.45 6.18 -6.60
CA ARG A 385 0.48 6.96 -7.46
C ARG A 385 -0.24 7.78 -8.53
N ARG A 386 -1.42 8.31 -8.20
CA ARG A 386 -2.31 9.04 -9.12
C ARG A 386 -2.09 10.55 -9.07
N ILE A 387 -2.51 11.24 -10.12
CA ILE A 387 -2.65 12.70 -10.13
C ILE A 387 -4.12 13.01 -10.39
N GLY A 388 -4.68 13.95 -9.62
CA GLY A 388 -6.07 14.35 -9.68
C GLY A 388 -6.18 15.87 -9.72
N TYR A 389 -7.16 16.39 -10.47
CA TYR A 389 -7.42 17.83 -10.60
C TYR A 389 -8.91 18.10 -10.41
N GLY A 390 -9.26 19.21 -9.75
CA GLY A 390 -10.65 19.59 -9.58
C GLY A 390 -10.85 20.89 -8.79
N LYS A 391 -12.11 21.36 -8.76
CA LYS A 391 -12.52 22.50 -7.93
C LYS A 391 -12.50 22.12 -6.45
N ILE A 392 -12.07 23.04 -5.61
CA ILE A 392 -11.97 22.79 -4.17
C ILE A 392 -13.36 22.83 -3.53
N LYS A 393 -13.72 21.76 -2.83
CA LYS A 393 -14.92 21.69 -1.98
C LYS A 393 -14.52 21.28 -0.57
N VAL A 394 -14.48 22.27 0.31
CA VAL A 394 -14.28 22.02 1.75
C VAL A 394 -15.63 21.70 2.37
N ILE A 395 -15.81 20.47 2.82
CA ILE A 395 -17.08 19.99 3.38
C ILE A 395 -16.81 19.34 4.74
N GLU A 396 -17.31 19.97 5.81
CA GLU A 396 -17.09 19.50 7.19
C GLU A 396 -18.11 18.46 7.64
N SER A 397 -19.28 18.39 7.00
CA SER A 397 -20.35 17.45 7.34
C SER A 397 -20.95 16.84 6.08
N ILE A 398 -21.24 15.54 6.13
CA ILE A 398 -21.88 14.82 5.03
C ILE A 398 -23.25 15.41 4.63
N ASN A 399 -23.93 16.11 5.53
CA ASN A 399 -25.17 16.82 5.22
C ASN A 399 -25.00 17.82 4.07
N ASP A 400 -23.78 18.33 3.90
CA ASP A 400 -23.40 19.27 2.85
C ASP A 400 -22.76 18.58 1.63
N ALA A 401 -22.66 17.24 1.61
CA ALA A 401 -22.13 16.48 0.48
C ALA A 401 -22.91 16.71 -0.82
N HIS A 402 -24.15 17.21 -0.72
CA HIS A 402 -24.95 17.62 -1.86
C HIS A 402 -24.39 18.81 -2.66
N LEU A 403 -23.38 19.49 -2.12
CA LEU A 403 -22.67 20.59 -2.77
C LEU A 403 -21.52 20.12 -3.68
N LEU A 404 -21.19 18.83 -3.66
CA LEU A 404 -20.17 18.22 -4.53
C LEU A 404 -20.70 18.09 -5.95
N GLU A 405 -19.82 18.39 -6.90
CA GLU A 405 -20.00 18.10 -8.31
C GLU A 405 -18.96 17.08 -8.79
N GLU A 406 -19.27 16.42 -9.90
CA GLU A 406 -18.34 15.51 -10.58
C GLU A 406 -17.01 16.20 -10.89
N GLY A 407 -15.89 15.55 -10.56
CA GLY A 407 -14.53 16.04 -10.76
C GLY A 407 -14.07 17.05 -9.71
N ASP A 408 -14.81 17.31 -8.64
CA ASP A 408 -14.36 18.17 -7.55
C ASP A 408 -13.28 17.49 -6.68
N ILE A 409 -12.48 18.29 -5.98
CA ILE A 409 -11.58 17.85 -4.91
C ILE A 409 -12.27 18.03 -3.57
N LEU A 410 -12.60 16.92 -2.91
CA LEU A 410 -13.15 16.92 -1.56
C LEU A 410 -12.02 17.16 -0.55
N ILE A 411 -12.20 18.15 0.31
CA ILE A 411 -11.33 18.40 1.46
C ILE A 411 -12.19 18.35 2.73
N THR A 412 -11.86 17.44 3.64
CA THR A 412 -12.64 17.22 4.87
C THR A 412 -11.75 16.76 6.01
N GLU A 413 -12.27 16.71 7.23
CA GLU A 413 -11.51 16.24 8.39
C GLU A 413 -11.27 14.72 8.29
N GLU A 414 -12.34 13.98 8.03
CA GLU A 414 -12.36 12.53 7.84
C GLU A 414 -13.55 12.11 6.96
N THR A 415 -13.51 10.88 6.44
CA THR A 415 -14.66 10.30 5.72
C THR A 415 -15.10 9.01 6.42
N ASN A 416 -16.37 8.68 6.25
CA ASN A 416 -17.01 7.46 6.75
C ASN A 416 -17.79 6.77 5.60
N PRO A 417 -18.30 5.54 5.78
CA PRO A 417 -18.97 4.76 4.72
C PRO A 417 -20.12 5.47 3.97
N ASP A 418 -20.76 6.48 4.56
CA ASP A 418 -21.83 7.22 3.89
C ASP A 418 -21.29 8.13 2.77
N TRP A 419 -20.00 8.53 2.84
CA TRP A 419 -19.35 9.35 1.81
C TRP A 419 -19.10 8.60 0.50
N THR A 420 -19.06 7.26 0.52
CA THR A 420 -18.65 6.45 -0.65
C THR A 420 -19.43 6.82 -1.91
N SER A 421 -20.75 7.01 -1.80
CA SER A 421 -21.63 7.37 -2.93
C SER A 421 -21.34 8.75 -3.52
N TYR A 422 -20.79 9.67 -2.71
CA TYR A 422 -20.44 11.03 -3.11
C TYR A 422 -18.98 11.16 -3.58
N MET A 423 -18.12 10.25 -3.14
CA MET A 423 -16.72 10.16 -3.60
C MET A 423 -16.61 9.61 -5.02
N GLN A 424 -17.64 8.92 -5.50
CA GLN A 424 -17.73 8.44 -6.88
C GLN A 424 -17.67 9.63 -7.84
N ASN A 425 -16.71 9.57 -8.76
CA ASN A 425 -16.45 10.59 -9.79
C ASN A 425 -15.80 11.89 -9.28
N LEU A 426 -15.21 11.93 -8.08
CA LEU A 426 -14.38 13.06 -7.66
C LEU A 426 -13.02 13.08 -8.39
N GLY A 427 -12.42 14.27 -8.50
CA GLY A 427 -11.05 14.43 -8.98
C GLY A 427 -10.02 13.98 -7.95
N GLY A 428 -10.40 13.94 -6.66
CA GLY A 428 -9.57 13.45 -5.57
C GLY A 428 -10.08 13.85 -4.18
N VAL A 429 -9.46 13.29 -3.14
CA VAL A 429 -9.84 13.50 -1.73
C VAL A 429 -8.62 13.81 -0.87
N ILE A 430 -8.73 14.88 -0.05
CA ILE A 430 -7.74 15.24 0.95
C ILE A 430 -8.40 15.19 2.33
N THR A 431 -7.80 14.47 3.29
CA THR A 431 -8.27 14.45 4.68
C THR A 431 -7.22 14.91 5.68
N GLU A 432 -7.64 15.64 6.72
CA GLU A 432 -6.75 16.02 7.83
C GLU A 432 -6.38 14.82 8.69
N LYS A 433 -7.35 13.96 8.97
CA LYS A 433 -7.16 12.73 9.75
C LYS A 433 -7.16 11.52 8.84
N GLY A 434 -6.73 10.40 9.41
CA GLY A 434 -6.63 9.14 8.70
C GLY A 434 -5.18 8.70 8.51
N GLY A 435 -5.01 7.50 8.01
CA GLY A 435 -3.71 6.92 7.65
C GLY A 435 -3.89 6.19 6.33
N PRO A 436 -2.87 5.47 5.84
CA PRO A 436 -2.97 4.71 4.58
C PRO A 436 -4.13 3.73 4.53
N THR A 437 -4.75 3.45 5.66
CA THR A 437 -5.70 2.38 5.89
C THR A 437 -7.08 2.91 6.29
N CYS A 438 -7.27 4.23 6.36
CA CYS A 438 -8.55 4.81 6.73
C CYS A 438 -9.57 4.66 5.59
N HIS A 439 -10.85 4.89 5.91
CA HIS A 439 -11.94 4.82 4.94
C HIS A 439 -11.65 5.63 3.66
N ALA A 440 -11.17 6.88 3.79
CA ALA A 440 -10.79 7.71 2.65
C ALA A 440 -9.76 7.02 1.75
N ALA A 441 -8.71 6.44 2.36
CA ALA A 441 -7.65 5.77 1.62
C ALA A 441 -8.14 4.50 0.91
N ILE A 442 -8.95 3.67 1.59
CA ILE A 442 -9.52 2.43 1.02
C ILE A 442 -10.43 2.78 -0.17
N VAL A 443 -11.42 3.64 0.05
CA VAL A 443 -12.41 4.00 -0.98
C VAL A 443 -11.74 4.75 -2.14
N SER A 444 -10.76 5.62 -1.88
CA SER A 444 -10.03 6.27 -2.96
C SER A 444 -9.24 5.30 -3.84
N ARG A 445 -8.74 4.19 -3.27
CA ARG A 445 -8.10 3.12 -4.06
C ARG A 445 -9.13 2.36 -4.89
N GLU A 446 -10.26 1.99 -4.30
CA GLU A 446 -11.34 1.30 -5.00
C GLU A 446 -11.86 2.12 -6.19
N LEU A 447 -12.13 3.40 -5.93
CA LEU A 447 -12.67 4.34 -6.91
C LEU A 447 -11.61 4.92 -7.85
N ASN A 448 -10.34 4.57 -7.68
CA ASN A 448 -9.25 5.04 -8.54
C ASN A 448 -9.12 6.58 -8.59
N ILE A 449 -9.29 7.26 -7.46
CA ILE A 449 -9.16 8.72 -7.34
C ILE A 449 -7.90 9.11 -6.57
N ALA A 450 -7.28 10.25 -6.90
CA ALA A 450 -6.08 10.71 -6.20
C ALA A 450 -6.39 11.09 -4.75
N SER A 451 -5.56 10.67 -3.79
CA SER A 451 -5.84 10.96 -2.38
C SER A 451 -4.60 11.20 -1.54
N ILE A 452 -4.72 12.17 -0.62
CA ILE A 452 -3.75 12.45 0.44
C ILE A 452 -4.51 12.41 1.77
N VAL A 453 -4.03 11.60 2.71
CA VAL A 453 -4.68 11.44 4.03
C VAL A 453 -3.72 11.79 5.15
N GLY A 454 -4.24 12.26 6.28
CA GLY A 454 -3.39 12.66 7.41
C GLY A 454 -2.62 13.97 7.16
N ALA A 455 -3.15 14.86 6.33
CA ALA A 455 -2.52 16.14 6.04
C ALA A 455 -2.95 17.19 7.09
N ASP A 456 -2.17 17.30 8.15
CA ASP A 456 -2.53 18.16 9.30
C ASP A 456 -2.69 19.63 8.90
N ASN A 457 -3.76 20.24 9.42
CA ASN A 457 -4.13 21.65 9.22
C ASN A 457 -4.36 22.04 7.74
N ILE A 458 -4.64 21.08 6.86
CA ILE A 458 -4.83 21.38 5.43
C ILE A 458 -6.13 22.14 5.16
N ILE A 459 -7.18 21.93 5.96
CA ILE A 459 -8.48 22.62 5.78
C ILE A 459 -8.29 24.11 5.98
N GLU A 460 -7.61 24.52 7.06
CA GLU A 460 -7.35 25.93 7.35
C GLU A 460 -6.48 26.57 6.25
N LYS A 461 -5.37 25.91 5.88
CA LYS A 461 -4.47 26.39 4.82
C LYS A 461 -5.21 26.61 3.50
N ILE A 462 -6.06 25.68 3.09
CA ILE A 462 -6.80 25.79 1.84
C ILE A 462 -7.92 26.85 1.93
N LYS A 463 -8.62 26.96 3.05
CA LYS A 463 -9.61 28.04 3.28
C LYS A 463 -8.98 29.43 3.15
N GLU A 464 -7.76 29.63 3.66
CA GLU A 464 -7.01 30.88 3.48
C GLU A 464 -6.76 31.16 1.99
N LYS A 465 -6.28 30.16 1.24
CA LYS A 465 -6.04 30.32 -0.20
C LYS A 465 -7.32 30.53 -1.01
N GLN A 466 -8.45 29.95 -0.61
CA GLN A 466 -9.75 30.22 -1.25
C GLN A 466 -10.17 31.68 -1.05
N ARG A 467 -9.86 32.31 0.09
CA ARG A 467 -10.11 33.75 0.30
C ARG A 467 -9.24 34.62 -0.63
N ASP A 468 -8.06 34.14 -1.00
CA ASP A 468 -7.17 34.76 -1.98
C ASP A 468 -7.58 34.48 -3.45
N GLY A 469 -8.71 33.80 -3.68
CA GLY A 469 -9.28 33.55 -5.00
C GLY A 469 -8.92 32.19 -5.63
N LEU A 470 -8.36 31.25 -4.87
CA LEU A 470 -8.09 29.91 -5.36
C LEU A 470 -9.39 29.09 -5.55
N GLU A 471 -9.62 28.61 -6.77
CA GLU A 471 -10.83 27.82 -7.11
C GLU A 471 -10.58 26.32 -7.27
N SER A 472 -9.36 25.91 -7.65
CA SER A 472 -9.01 24.52 -7.96
C SER A 472 -7.58 24.19 -7.54
N VAL A 473 -7.31 22.89 -7.38
CA VAL A 473 -5.97 22.35 -7.05
C VAL A 473 -5.67 21.10 -7.86
N THR A 474 -4.39 20.77 -7.94
CA THR A 474 -3.93 19.47 -8.43
C THR A 474 -3.29 18.68 -7.30
N ILE A 475 -3.80 17.48 -7.04
CA ILE A 475 -3.21 16.48 -6.14
C ILE A 475 -2.25 15.65 -6.96
N ASP A 476 -0.99 15.55 -6.56
CA ASP A 476 0.01 14.72 -7.21
C ASP A 476 0.64 13.74 -6.23
N CYS A 477 0.33 12.45 -6.46
CA CYS A 477 0.88 11.32 -5.72
C CYS A 477 1.83 10.46 -6.59
N SER A 478 2.14 10.86 -7.83
CA SER A 478 2.85 10.02 -8.83
C SER A 478 4.18 9.45 -8.32
N GLU A 479 4.97 10.26 -7.63
CA GLU A 479 6.25 9.84 -7.02
C GLU A 479 6.07 9.14 -5.66
N GLY A 480 4.85 8.93 -5.18
CA GLY A 480 4.55 8.50 -3.80
C GLY A 480 4.72 9.61 -2.77
N LYS A 481 4.82 10.87 -3.23
CA LYS A 481 4.91 12.06 -2.37
C LYS A 481 3.56 12.77 -2.32
N PRO A 482 3.17 13.37 -1.17
CA PRO A 482 1.89 14.05 -1.01
C PRO A 482 1.94 15.49 -1.55
N ARG A 483 2.03 15.71 -2.87
CA ARG A 483 2.13 17.08 -3.43
C ARG A 483 0.74 17.66 -3.69
N ILE A 484 0.50 18.88 -3.21
CA ILE A 484 -0.71 19.66 -3.49
C ILE A 484 -0.28 20.94 -4.20
N TRP A 485 -0.65 21.08 -5.46
CA TRP A 485 -0.36 22.25 -6.28
C TRP A 485 -1.54 23.22 -6.28
N LEU A 486 -1.28 24.49 -5.94
CA LEU A 486 -2.22 25.61 -5.94
C LEU A 486 -2.53 26.13 -7.35
N LYS A 487 -2.50 25.24 -8.34
CA LYS A 487 -2.87 25.51 -9.72
C LYS A 487 -3.27 24.23 -10.41
N ASP A 488 -3.91 24.41 -11.55
CA ASP A 488 -4.10 23.40 -12.58
C ASP A 488 -2.75 23.04 -13.20
N VAL A 489 -2.27 21.82 -12.93
CA VAL A 489 -1.02 21.28 -13.49
C VAL A 489 -1.38 20.18 -14.47
N GLU A 490 -0.93 20.33 -15.72
CA GLU A 490 -1.22 19.34 -16.77
C GLU A 490 -0.41 18.05 -16.54
N TYR A 491 -1.05 16.89 -16.71
CA TYR A 491 -0.42 15.57 -16.57
C TYR A 491 -0.93 14.55 -17.59
N ASP A 492 -0.12 13.56 -17.91
CA ASP A 492 -0.51 12.38 -18.69
C ASP A 492 -0.24 11.10 -17.89
N TYR A 493 -0.74 9.96 -18.37
CA TYR A 493 -0.43 8.66 -17.79
C TYR A 493 -0.35 7.55 -18.85
N ASP A 494 0.47 6.55 -18.54
CA ASP A 494 0.60 5.32 -19.31
C ASP A 494 0.05 4.14 -18.51
N SER A 495 -0.71 3.26 -19.16
CA SER A 495 -1.16 2.01 -18.56
C SER A 495 -0.17 0.89 -18.93
N ILE A 496 0.43 0.25 -17.93
CA ILE A 496 1.41 -0.81 -18.10
C ILE A 496 0.90 -2.09 -17.44
N GLU A 497 0.83 -3.18 -18.20
CA GLU A 497 0.53 -4.51 -17.68
C GLU A 497 1.82 -5.20 -17.25
N PHE A 498 2.11 -5.17 -15.95
CA PHE A 498 3.38 -5.65 -15.39
C PHE A 498 3.61 -7.14 -15.63
N ALA A 499 2.55 -7.95 -15.65
CA ALA A 499 2.63 -9.39 -15.92
C ALA A 499 3.07 -9.73 -17.36
N GLN A 500 2.90 -8.81 -18.31
CA GLN A 500 3.31 -9.01 -19.71
C GLN A 500 4.73 -8.50 -19.99
N LEU A 501 5.42 -7.94 -18.98
CA LEU A 501 6.79 -7.48 -19.17
C LEU A 501 7.71 -8.65 -19.55
N PRO A 502 8.62 -8.45 -20.51
CA PRO A 502 9.48 -9.51 -20.98
C PRO A 502 10.48 -9.95 -19.91
N HIS A 503 10.81 -11.25 -19.91
CA HIS A 503 11.92 -11.79 -19.13
C HIS A 503 13.27 -11.42 -19.77
N THR A 504 14.26 -11.16 -18.91
CA THR A 504 15.62 -10.78 -19.27
C THR A 504 16.61 -11.75 -18.63
N ASN A 505 17.79 -11.90 -19.24
CA ASN A 505 18.89 -12.66 -18.65
C ASN A 505 19.57 -11.87 -17.52
N THR A 506 19.79 -10.58 -17.77
CA THR A 506 20.20 -9.58 -16.79
C THR A 506 19.03 -9.32 -15.86
N GLN A 507 19.21 -9.52 -14.55
CA GLN A 507 18.14 -9.28 -13.60
C GLN A 507 17.84 -7.78 -13.51
N VAL A 508 16.57 -7.40 -13.66
CA VAL A 508 16.17 -6.00 -13.50
C VAL A 508 15.50 -5.87 -12.13
N LEU A 509 16.19 -5.15 -11.25
CA LEU A 509 15.87 -4.97 -9.85
C LEU A 509 15.35 -3.55 -9.61
N VAL A 510 14.80 -3.32 -8.41
CA VAL A 510 14.33 -1.99 -7.98
C VAL A 510 15.11 -1.47 -6.78
N ASN A 511 15.35 -0.16 -6.72
CA ASN A 511 15.86 0.54 -5.55
C ASN A 511 14.72 0.86 -4.59
N LEU A 512 14.85 0.44 -3.32
CA LEU A 512 13.84 0.62 -2.28
C LEU A 512 14.46 1.26 -1.04
N GLY A 513 13.61 1.72 -0.13
CA GLY A 513 14.05 2.34 1.12
C GLY A 513 12.92 2.51 2.12
N ILE A 514 11.70 2.73 1.63
CA ILE A 514 10.51 2.86 2.47
C ILE A 514 9.86 1.48 2.64
N PRO A 515 9.71 0.96 3.87
CA PRO A 515 9.17 -0.38 4.13
C PRO A 515 7.79 -0.65 3.54
N LYS A 516 6.76 0.12 3.90
CA LYS A 516 5.40 -0.08 3.34
C LYS A 516 5.36 0.13 1.82
N GLY A 517 6.15 1.06 1.30
CA GLY A 517 6.29 1.30 -0.15
C GLY A 517 6.88 0.11 -0.93
N ALA A 518 7.67 -0.73 -0.27
CA ALA A 518 8.25 -1.95 -0.85
C ALA A 518 7.22 -3.07 -1.06
N LEU A 519 6.14 -3.12 -0.28
CA LEU A 519 5.06 -4.11 -0.51
C LEU A 519 4.40 -3.88 -1.88
N SER A 520 4.16 -2.63 -2.26
CA SER A 520 3.67 -2.26 -3.60
C SER A 520 4.76 -2.35 -4.67
N SER A 521 5.86 -1.65 -4.46
CA SER A 521 6.88 -1.49 -5.52
C SER A 521 7.68 -2.79 -5.77
N GLY A 522 7.67 -3.73 -4.82
CA GLY A 522 8.39 -5.00 -4.90
C GLY A 522 7.62 -6.14 -5.56
N LYS A 523 6.32 -5.98 -5.85
CA LYS A 523 5.44 -7.05 -6.36
C LYS A 523 5.91 -7.63 -7.70
N TYR A 524 6.39 -6.80 -8.63
CA TYR A 524 6.74 -7.19 -9.99
C TYR A 524 8.25 -7.32 -10.30
N PRO A 525 9.17 -6.48 -9.76
CA PRO A 525 10.61 -6.59 -10.03
C PRO A 525 11.26 -7.92 -9.64
N ASP A 526 12.42 -8.28 -10.19
CA ASP A 526 13.09 -9.57 -9.89
C ASP A 526 13.71 -9.63 -8.47
N GLY A 527 13.62 -8.54 -7.72
CA GLY A 527 14.19 -8.35 -6.39
C GLY A 527 14.55 -6.87 -6.16
N THR A 528 15.34 -6.59 -5.13
CA THR A 528 15.95 -5.27 -4.92
C THR A 528 17.47 -5.36 -4.89
N GLY A 529 18.13 -4.54 -5.72
CA GLY A 529 19.58 -4.42 -5.74
C GLY A 529 20.12 -3.35 -4.79
N LEU A 530 19.23 -2.58 -4.17
CA LEU A 530 19.56 -1.54 -3.21
C LEU A 530 18.33 -1.19 -2.35
N ALA A 531 18.25 -1.77 -1.16
CA ALA A 531 17.41 -1.30 -0.07
C ALA A 531 18.25 -0.42 0.87
N ARG A 532 17.85 0.84 1.07
CA ARG A 532 18.58 1.83 1.85
C ARG A 532 18.06 1.92 3.29
N LEU A 533 18.92 1.66 4.28
CA LEU A 533 18.55 1.75 5.70
C LEU A 533 18.29 3.18 6.18
N GLU A 534 18.84 4.19 5.49
CA GLU A 534 18.77 5.59 5.92
C GLU A 534 17.33 6.09 6.06
N PHE A 535 16.39 5.57 5.26
CA PHE A 535 14.97 5.90 5.38
C PHE A 535 14.36 5.35 6.66
N ILE A 536 14.62 4.07 6.97
CA ILE A 536 14.15 3.45 8.23
C ILE A 536 14.72 4.21 9.44
N ILE A 537 16.01 4.55 9.40
CA ILE A 537 16.66 5.28 10.49
C ILE A 537 16.10 6.70 10.63
N ASN A 538 15.84 7.42 9.53
CA ASN A 538 15.31 8.78 9.59
C ASN A 538 13.83 8.85 9.97
N ASP A 539 13.00 7.92 9.48
CA ASP A 539 11.55 8.04 9.58
C ASP A 539 11.01 7.29 10.80
N GLU A 540 11.54 6.09 11.08
CA GLU A 540 11.03 5.22 12.15
C GLU A 540 11.86 5.36 13.43
N ILE A 541 13.20 5.32 13.34
CA ILE A 541 14.07 5.32 14.52
C ILE A 541 14.33 6.72 15.05
N ARG A 542 14.70 7.67 14.17
CA ARG A 542 14.95 9.11 14.40
C ARG A 542 16.07 9.47 15.39
N ILE A 543 16.64 8.50 16.09
CA ILE A 543 17.61 8.68 17.17
C ILE A 543 18.99 8.17 16.74
N HIS A 544 20.03 8.90 17.10
CA HIS A 544 21.41 8.47 16.86
C HIS A 544 21.72 7.20 17.67
N PRO A 545 22.30 6.14 17.07
CA PRO A 545 22.50 4.86 17.74
C PRO A 545 23.35 4.95 19.02
N ASN A 546 24.46 5.72 19.00
CA ASN A 546 25.26 5.93 20.22
C ASN A 546 24.48 6.63 21.35
N ALA A 547 23.46 7.44 21.04
CA ALA A 547 22.63 8.07 22.08
C ALA A 547 21.73 7.05 22.79
N LEU A 548 21.38 5.94 22.11
CA LEU A 548 20.64 4.83 22.70
C LEU A 548 21.58 3.93 23.51
N ILE A 549 22.75 3.58 22.96
CA ILE A 549 23.79 2.77 23.63
C ILE A 549 24.24 3.45 24.93
N GLU A 550 24.47 4.76 24.90
CA GLU A 550 24.97 5.52 26.04
C GLU A 550 23.87 6.25 26.82
N PHE A 551 22.60 5.84 26.68
CA PHE A 551 21.47 6.58 27.24
C PHE A 551 21.61 6.87 28.75
N ASP A 552 22.03 5.88 29.54
CA ASP A 552 22.26 6.04 30.98
C ASP A 552 23.40 7.01 31.29
N SER A 553 24.45 7.01 30.47
CA SER A 553 25.57 7.95 30.57
C SER A 553 25.11 9.39 30.26
N LEU A 554 24.19 9.58 29.30
CA LEU A 554 23.59 10.88 29.01
C LEU A 554 22.74 11.39 30.18
N VAL A 555 21.94 10.53 30.81
CA VAL A 555 21.16 10.85 32.01
C VAL A 555 22.07 11.24 33.17
N MET A 556 23.16 10.50 33.40
CA MET A 556 24.16 10.84 34.42
C MET A 556 24.83 12.18 34.11
N ARG A 557 25.25 12.41 32.86
CA ARG A 557 25.84 13.69 32.42
C ARG A 557 24.91 14.86 32.69
N TYR A 558 23.63 14.72 32.38
CA TYR A 558 22.62 15.73 32.67
C TYR A 558 22.51 16.04 34.18
N GLY A 559 22.50 15.00 35.03
CA GLY A 559 22.51 15.16 36.48
C GLY A 559 23.74 15.93 37.01
N VAL A 560 24.93 15.59 36.52
CA VAL A 560 26.18 16.27 36.89
C VAL A 560 26.16 17.74 36.46
N LEU A 561 25.69 18.04 35.25
CA LEU A 561 25.60 19.41 34.75
C LEU A 561 24.62 20.26 35.58
N LEU A 562 23.49 19.69 36.00
CA LEU A 562 22.54 20.35 36.91
C LEU A 562 23.16 20.65 38.27
N ASP A 563 23.93 19.73 38.84
CA ASP A 563 24.59 19.94 40.13
C ASP A 563 25.72 20.96 40.06
N HIS A 564 26.51 20.96 38.97
CA HIS A 564 27.49 22.02 38.70
C HIS A 564 26.81 23.37 38.54
N ARG A 565 25.66 23.42 37.87
CA ARG A 565 24.88 24.64 37.72
C ARG A 565 24.41 25.20 39.06
N LYS A 566 23.82 24.36 39.92
CA LYS A 566 23.40 24.76 41.28
C LYS A 566 24.57 25.36 42.08
N LYS A 567 25.77 24.79 41.95
CA LYS A 567 26.98 25.33 42.59
C LYS A 567 27.39 26.70 42.04
N ILE A 568 27.28 26.93 40.72
CA ILE A 568 27.62 28.21 40.09
C ILE A 568 26.61 29.31 40.43
N GLU A 569 25.31 29.00 40.48
CA GLU A 569 24.25 29.94 40.85
C GLU A 569 24.39 30.42 42.30
N ASN A 570 24.87 29.55 43.19
CA ASN A 570 25.23 29.91 44.56
C ASN A 570 26.44 30.88 44.64
N ILE A 571 27.22 31.03 43.56
CA ILE A 571 28.46 31.85 43.51
C ILE A 571 28.25 33.16 42.74
N LYS A 572 27.38 33.22 41.73
CA LYS A 572 27.17 34.43 40.88
C LYS A 572 25.68 34.76 40.72
N LYS A 573 25.20 35.78 41.45
CA LYS A 573 23.97 36.52 41.10
C LYS A 573 24.30 37.50 39.96
N SER A 574 24.16 37.08 38.70
CA SER A 574 24.27 38.03 37.57
C SER A 574 23.32 37.67 36.43
N ASP A 575 22.73 38.73 35.84
CA ASP A 575 21.63 38.74 34.86
C ASP A 575 21.92 38.13 33.46
N LEU A 576 22.93 37.27 33.32
CA LEU A 576 23.32 36.63 32.04
C LEU A 576 22.57 35.32 31.75
N TYR A 577 21.38 35.15 32.33
CA TYR A 577 20.56 33.93 32.33
C TYR A 577 20.33 33.30 30.94
N HIS A 578 20.18 34.12 29.88
CA HIS A 578 19.78 33.67 28.54
C HIS A 578 20.92 33.57 27.49
N LYS A 579 22.17 33.91 27.83
CA LYS A 579 23.30 33.94 26.88
C LYS A 579 24.45 32.99 27.22
N ASP A 580 24.32 32.19 28.27
CA ASP A 580 25.34 31.21 28.69
C ASP A 580 25.29 29.95 27.80
N PRO A 581 26.37 29.62 27.06
CA PRO A 581 26.46 28.36 26.30
C PRO A 581 26.22 27.12 27.17
N PHE A 582 26.55 27.18 28.46
CA PHE A 582 26.36 26.07 29.41
C PHE A 582 24.88 25.77 29.67
N ASN A 583 24.04 26.80 29.79
CA ASN A 583 22.59 26.63 29.93
C ASN A 583 21.96 26.07 28.66
N ARG A 584 22.47 26.44 27.48
CA ARG A 584 21.97 25.91 26.21
C ARG A 584 22.22 24.41 26.08
N GLU A 585 23.39 23.94 26.52
CA GLU A 585 23.71 22.51 26.52
C GLU A 585 22.80 21.73 27.48
N ILE A 586 22.56 22.24 28.70
CA ILE A 586 21.66 21.60 29.67
C ILE A 586 20.24 21.48 29.12
N VAL A 587 19.69 22.55 28.54
CA VAL A 587 18.35 22.54 27.94
C VAL A 587 18.30 21.54 26.78
N LYS A 588 19.25 21.63 25.85
CA LYS A 588 19.28 20.76 24.67
C LYS A 588 19.44 19.27 25.06
N LEU A 589 20.26 18.97 26.06
CA LEU A 589 20.45 17.60 26.56
C LEU A 589 19.20 17.09 27.28
N LYS A 590 18.53 17.92 28.08
CA LYS A 590 17.25 17.57 28.72
C LYS A 590 16.21 17.22 27.66
N ASP A 591 16.02 18.11 26.69
CA ASP A 591 15.04 17.93 25.62
C ASP A 591 15.36 16.65 24.80
N THR A 592 16.64 16.39 24.54
CA THR A 592 17.09 15.14 23.90
C THR A 592 16.70 13.90 24.72
N ILE A 593 16.98 13.87 26.03
CA ILE A 593 16.67 12.73 26.90
C ILE A 593 15.16 12.50 27.00
N ASP A 594 14.39 13.57 27.19
CA ASP A 594 12.93 13.50 27.32
C ASP A 594 12.31 13.00 26.01
N THR A 595 12.81 13.47 24.86
CA THR A 595 12.37 13.00 23.53
C THR A 595 12.71 11.53 23.29
N ILE A 596 13.93 11.09 23.65
CA ILE A 596 14.31 9.67 23.54
C ILE A 596 13.38 8.80 24.40
N ARG A 597 13.05 9.21 25.63
CA ARG A 597 12.12 8.46 26.49
C ARG A 597 10.72 8.36 25.91
N GLU A 598 10.25 9.42 25.27
CA GLU A 598 8.94 9.45 24.62
C GLU A 598 8.89 8.50 23.42
N ILE A 599 9.88 8.59 22.53
CA ILE A 599 9.94 7.75 21.31
C ILE A 599 10.15 6.28 21.66
N THR A 600 11.01 5.99 22.64
CA THR A 600 11.33 4.62 23.07
C THR A 600 10.41 4.11 24.20
N GLN A 601 9.19 4.65 24.28
CA GLN A 601 8.21 4.20 25.26
C GLN A 601 7.90 2.71 25.04
N GLY A 602 7.92 1.92 26.11
CA GLY A 602 7.70 0.47 26.06
C GLY A 602 8.99 -0.36 25.97
N TYR A 603 10.14 0.28 25.78
CA TYR A 603 11.44 -0.38 25.74
C TYR A 603 12.25 -0.03 26.99
N GLU A 604 12.56 -1.02 27.81
CA GLU A 604 13.51 -0.85 28.92
C GLU A 604 14.93 -0.70 28.39
N ASP A 605 15.33 -1.63 27.50
CA ASP A 605 16.58 -1.56 26.74
C ASP A 605 16.41 -0.67 25.50
N LYS A 606 17.18 0.41 25.44
CA LYS A 606 17.15 1.39 24.35
C LYS A 606 17.83 0.87 23.08
N GLU A 607 18.76 -0.07 23.19
CA GLU A 607 19.36 -0.73 22.03
C GLU A 607 18.34 -1.62 21.34
N GLU A 608 17.52 -2.35 22.11
CA GLU A 608 16.49 -3.25 21.58
C GLU A 608 15.45 -2.52 20.73
N TYR A 609 15.10 -1.27 21.08
CA TYR A 609 14.27 -0.41 20.23
C TYR A 609 14.88 -0.23 18.83
N TYR A 610 16.18 0.07 18.76
CA TYR A 610 16.87 0.27 17.48
C TYR A 610 16.90 -1.03 16.67
N ILE A 611 17.25 -2.15 17.32
CA ILE A 611 17.38 -3.45 16.68
C ILE A 611 16.01 -3.92 16.14
N GLU A 612 14.96 -3.82 16.96
CA GLU A 612 13.63 -4.27 16.56
C GLU A 612 13.07 -3.41 15.42
N LYS A 613 13.08 -2.08 15.54
CA LYS A 613 12.54 -1.20 14.48
C LYS A 613 13.31 -1.34 13.17
N LEU A 614 14.63 -1.44 13.24
CA LEU A 614 15.43 -1.67 12.04
C LEU A 614 15.14 -3.05 11.42
N ALA A 615 14.99 -4.10 12.24
CA ALA A 615 14.63 -5.43 11.77
C ALA A 615 13.23 -5.45 11.13
N GLU A 616 12.25 -4.76 11.70
CA GLU A 616 10.89 -4.65 11.16
C GLU A 616 10.89 -3.98 9.78
N GLY A 617 11.60 -2.85 9.65
CA GLY A 617 11.74 -2.14 8.38
C GLY A 617 12.42 -2.99 7.30
N ILE A 618 13.56 -3.63 7.64
CA ILE A 618 14.28 -4.53 6.73
C ILE A 618 13.40 -5.72 6.33
N ALA A 619 12.73 -6.33 7.29
CA ALA A 619 11.92 -7.51 7.07
C ALA A 619 10.73 -7.20 6.14
N THR A 620 10.09 -6.06 6.34
CA THR A 620 8.98 -5.61 5.49
C THR A 620 9.44 -5.38 4.04
N ILE A 621 10.62 -4.77 3.82
CA ILE A 621 11.19 -4.62 2.47
C ILE A 621 11.47 -5.99 1.84
N ALA A 622 12.13 -6.88 2.56
CA ALA A 622 12.50 -8.20 2.07
C ALA A 622 11.29 -9.09 1.77
N ALA A 623 10.21 -8.97 2.56
CA ALA A 623 8.92 -9.62 2.29
C ALA A 623 8.24 -9.03 1.05
N GLY A 624 8.32 -7.72 0.84
CA GLY A 624 7.74 -7.04 -0.33
C GLY A 624 8.29 -7.53 -1.67
N VAL A 625 9.58 -7.87 -1.72
CA VAL A 625 10.24 -8.38 -2.94
C VAL A 625 10.32 -9.91 -3.03
N TRP A 626 9.83 -10.64 -2.02
CA TRP A 626 9.96 -12.09 -1.97
C TRP A 626 9.24 -12.75 -3.14
N LYS A 627 9.95 -13.56 -3.93
CA LYS A 627 9.37 -14.39 -4.99
C LYS A 627 10.33 -15.47 -5.43
N VAL A 628 9.80 -16.55 -5.97
CA VAL A 628 10.58 -17.56 -6.68
C VAL A 628 10.70 -17.11 -8.14
N LEU A 629 11.93 -16.88 -8.59
CA LEU A 629 12.25 -16.50 -9.96
C LEU A 629 12.13 -17.71 -10.90
N SER A 630 12.11 -17.47 -12.20
CA SER A 630 11.99 -18.52 -13.24
C SER A 630 13.12 -19.56 -13.20
N ASN A 631 14.28 -19.20 -12.64
CA ASN A 631 15.42 -20.08 -12.43
C ASN A 631 15.34 -20.90 -11.11
N GLY A 632 14.28 -20.72 -10.32
CA GLY A 632 14.07 -21.37 -9.02
C GLY A 632 14.77 -20.69 -7.83
N GLU A 633 15.54 -19.62 -8.05
CA GLU A 633 16.13 -18.82 -6.98
C GLU A 633 15.10 -17.90 -6.33
N ILE A 634 15.33 -17.51 -5.08
CA ILE A 634 14.52 -16.49 -4.42
C ILE A 634 15.08 -15.12 -4.81
N GLY A 635 14.19 -14.19 -5.19
CA GLY A 635 14.55 -12.81 -5.51
C GLY A 635 15.38 -12.17 -4.39
N GLU A 636 16.54 -11.64 -4.76
CA GLU A 636 17.51 -11.09 -3.81
C GLU A 636 17.00 -9.78 -3.21
N CYS A 637 17.20 -9.59 -1.90
CA CYS A 637 16.98 -8.33 -1.20
C CYS A 637 18.30 -7.76 -0.69
N VAL A 638 19.00 -7.00 -1.52
CA VAL A 638 20.30 -6.41 -1.17
C VAL A 638 20.10 -5.18 -0.29
N VAL A 639 20.43 -5.29 0.99
CA VAL A 639 20.27 -4.24 2.00
C VAL A 639 21.61 -3.55 2.22
N ARG A 640 21.71 -2.28 1.83
CA ARG A 640 22.89 -1.47 2.08
C ARG A 640 22.87 -0.97 3.52
N LEU A 641 23.89 -1.34 4.29
CA LEU A 641 24.08 -0.84 5.65
C LEU A 641 24.30 0.67 5.67
N SER A 642 24.21 1.31 6.84
CA SER A 642 24.13 2.77 6.92
C SER A 642 25.33 3.49 6.31
N ASP A 643 25.08 4.29 5.27
CA ASP A 643 26.07 5.12 4.60
C ASP A 643 25.86 6.61 4.91
N PHE A 644 25.28 6.93 6.07
CA PHE A 644 25.15 8.31 6.51
C PHE A 644 26.51 8.98 6.65
N LYS A 645 26.53 10.24 6.24
CA LYS A 645 27.62 11.17 6.51
C LYS A 645 27.47 11.74 7.92
N THR A 646 28.57 12.24 8.45
CA THR A 646 28.65 12.89 9.77
C THR A 646 27.61 14.00 9.95
N ASN A 647 27.36 14.82 8.92
CA ASN A 647 26.35 15.88 8.96
C ASN A 647 24.90 15.37 8.93
N GLU A 648 24.66 14.19 8.35
CA GLU A 648 23.34 13.56 8.33
C GLU A 648 23.05 12.92 9.70
N TYR A 649 24.01 12.17 10.27
CA TYR A 649 23.91 11.66 11.64
C TYR A 649 23.74 12.78 12.68
N ALA A 650 24.39 13.94 12.49
CA ALA A 650 24.27 15.08 13.40
C ALA A 650 22.84 15.61 13.54
N ASN A 651 21.98 15.38 12.52
CA ASN A 651 20.58 15.81 12.51
C ASN A 651 19.65 14.84 13.26
N LEU A 652 20.10 13.62 13.55
CA LEU A 652 19.33 12.69 14.39
C LEU A 652 19.26 13.19 15.83
N ILE A 653 18.24 12.74 16.57
CA ILE A 653 18.09 13.06 17.98
C ILE A 653 19.30 12.52 18.75
N GLY A 654 20.01 13.40 19.45
CA GLY A 654 21.28 13.10 20.14
C GLY A 654 22.54 13.12 19.27
N GLY A 655 22.43 13.22 17.94
CA GLY A 655 23.58 13.16 17.03
C GLY A 655 24.62 14.28 17.23
N TRP A 656 24.16 15.48 17.59
CA TRP A 656 25.03 16.64 17.88
C TRP A 656 26.08 16.43 18.98
N ILE A 657 25.95 15.36 19.79
CA ILE A 657 26.89 15.01 20.86
C ILE A 657 28.11 14.26 20.28
N TYR A 658 27.85 13.41 19.27
CA TYR A 658 28.80 12.45 18.72
C TYR A 658 29.45 12.97 17.44
N GLU A 659 28.72 13.76 16.67
CA GLU A 659 29.08 14.13 15.31
C GLU A 659 29.75 15.50 15.25
N ARG A 660 30.97 15.54 14.69
CA ARG A 660 31.75 16.78 14.50
C ARG A 660 31.53 17.34 13.11
N GLU A 661 31.74 18.65 12.94
CA GLU A 661 31.70 19.25 11.61
C GLU A 661 32.91 18.78 10.78
N GLU A 662 32.65 18.31 9.56
CA GLU A 662 33.67 17.91 8.59
C GLU A 662 33.65 18.85 7.38
N ASN A 663 34.83 19.27 6.91
CA ASN A 663 34.94 20.12 5.74
C ASN A 663 34.46 19.44 4.44
N ASN A 664 34.57 18.12 4.34
CA ASN A 664 34.16 17.34 3.17
C ASN A 664 33.45 16.05 3.59
N PRO A 665 32.17 16.12 4.01
CA PRO A 665 31.44 14.95 4.49
C PRO A 665 31.35 13.81 3.46
N MET A 666 31.39 14.11 2.16
CA MET A 666 31.38 13.11 1.09
C MET A 666 32.57 12.14 1.15
N LEU A 667 33.75 12.61 1.57
CA LEU A 667 34.98 11.82 1.69
C LEU A 667 35.30 11.42 3.15
N GLY A 668 34.50 11.94 4.09
CA GLY A 668 34.76 11.93 5.52
C GLY A 668 34.44 10.62 6.22
N PHE A 669 34.13 10.72 7.50
CA PHE A 669 33.87 9.58 8.37
C PHE A 669 32.48 8.96 8.10
N ARG A 670 32.42 8.00 7.16
CA ARG A 670 31.21 7.29 6.74
C ARG A 670 31.49 5.85 6.28
N GLY A 671 30.43 5.07 6.10
CA GLY A 671 30.45 3.69 5.61
C GLY A 671 31.35 2.77 6.44
N CYS A 672 32.03 1.84 5.78
CA CYS A 672 32.89 0.83 6.41
C CYS A 672 33.88 1.35 7.47
N SER A 673 34.43 2.56 7.31
CA SER A 673 35.37 3.09 8.29
C SER A 673 34.73 3.44 9.62
N ARG A 674 33.43 3.74 9.65
CA ARG A 674 32.67 3.87 10.91
C ARG A 674 32.54 2.53 11.61
N TYR A 675 32.25 1.48 10.85
CA TYR A 675 31.97 0.14 11.38
C TYR A 675 33.17 -0.46 12.14
N VAL A 676 34.38 -0.06 11.78
CA VAL A 676 35.62 -0.55 12.41
C VAL A 676 36.23 0.41 13.44
N HIS A 677 35.62 1.57 13.65
CA HIS A 677 36.10 2.59 14.58
C HIS A 677 35.64 2.27 16.01
N GLU A 678 36.54 2.40 16.99
CA GLU A 678 36.29 1.96 18.37
C GLU A 678 35.06 2.64 19.01
N GLU A 679 34.83 3.92 18.74
CA GLU A 679 33.68 4.68 19.29
C GLU A 679 32.33 4.40 18.59
N PHE A 680 32.32 3.79 17.39
CA PHE A 680 31.11 3.64 16.57
C PHE A 680 30.84 2.17 16.16
N GLN A 681 31.75 1.25 16.46
CA GLN A 681 31.58 -0.17 16.13
C GLN A 681 30.33 -0.78 16.77
N GLU A 682 29.97 -0.35 17.99
CA GLU A 682 28.75 -0.84 18.66
C GLU A 682 27.47 -0.45 17.91
N ALA A 683 27.41 0.73 17.30
CA ALA A 683 26.28 1.11 16.45
C ALA A 683 26.14 0.18 15.24
N PHE A 684 27.26 -0.21 14.62
CA PHE A 684 27.28 -1.20 13.54
C PHE A 684 26.81 -2.59 14.02
N ILE A 685 27.17 -3.00 15.23
CA ILE A 685 26.69 -4.24 15.84
C ILE A 685 25.16 -4.24 15.97
N LEU A 686 24.53 -3.11 16.29
CA LEU A 686 23.06 -3.01 16.31
C LEU A 686 22.45 -3.28 14.92
N GLU A 687 23.04 -2.76 13.84
CA GLU A 687 22.60 -3.05 12.47
C GLU A 687 22.76 -4.55 12.11
N LEU A 688 23.87 -5.17 12.54
CA LEU A 688 24.09 -6.60 12.34
C LEU A 688 23.08 -7.47 13.10
N LYS A 689 22.78 -7.11 14.36
CA LYS A 689 21.73 -7.78 15.15
C LYS A 689 20.37 -7.67 14.48
N ALA A 690 20.03 -6.52 13.89
CA ALA A 690 18.78 -6.34 13.16
C ALA A 690 18.70 -7.21 11.90
N ILE A 691 19.77 -7.26 11.09
CA ILE A 691 19.86 -8.14 9.90
C ILE A 691 19.71 -9.61 10.30
N LYS A 692 20.41 -10.03 11.36
CA LYS A 692 20.34 -11.40 11.86
C LYS A 692 18.92 -11.75 12.30
N ARG A 693 18.27 -10.88 13.08
CA ARG A 693 16.90 -11.07 13.56
C ARG A 693 15.90 -11.17 12.40
N ALA A 694 15.98 -10.29 11.41
CA ALA A 694 15.11 -10.34 10.23
C ALA A 694 15.30 -11.64 9.43
N ARG A 695 16.53 -12.16 9.34
CA ARG A 695 16.81 -13.47 8.71
C ARG A 695 16.28 -14.64 9.54
N GLU A 696 16.39 -14.58 10.87
CA GLU A 696 15.82 -15.57 11.80
C GLU A 696 14.28 -15.60 11.73
N TRP A 697 13.64 -14.50 11.33
CA TRP A 697 12.21 -14.47 11.00
C TRP A 697 11.84 -15.19 9.69
N GLY A 698 12.83 -15.70 8.95
CA GLY A 698 12.66 -16.50 7.73
C GLY A 698 13.02 -15.77 6.44
N LEU A 699 13.40 -14.49 6.50
CA LEU A 699 13.73 -13.67 5.32
C LEU A 699 15.19 -13.88 4.89
N ILE A 700 15.47 -15.11 4.47
CA ILE A 700 16.82 -15.54 4.05
C ILE A 700 17.29 -14.88 2.74
N ASN A 701 16.42 -14.17 2.03
CA ASN A 701 16.75 -13.41 0.83
C ASN A 701 17.46 -12.07 1.13
N ILE A 702 17.59 -11.68 2.41
CA ILE A 702 18.35 -10.50 2.84
C ILE A 702 19.85 -10.72 2.61
N ILE A 703 20.47 -9.83 1.83
CA ILE A 703 21.91 -9.79 1.55
C ILE A 703 22.46 -8.45 2.06
N PRO A 704 23.23 -8.41 3.16
CA PRO A 704 23.88 -7.17 3.59
C PRO A 704 24.92 -6.73 2.56
N MET A 705 24.92 -5.43 2.24
CA MET A 705 25.87 -4.78 1.36
C MET A 705 26.61 -3.68 2.11
N LEU A 706 27.94 -3.75 2.08
CA LEU A 706 28.81 -2.80 2.76
C LEU A 706 29.12 -1.58 1.86
N PRO A 707 28.76 -0.35 2.28
CA PRO A 707 29.13 0.88 1.56
C PRO A 707 30.53 1.37 1.93
N PHE A 708 31.14 2.11 1.01
CA PHE A 708 32.35 2.91 1.19
C PHE A 708 33.55 2.13 1.78
N CYS A 709 33.68 0.85 1.41
CA CYS A 709 34.78 -0.01 1.85
C CYS A 709 36.09 0.39 1.17
N ARG A 710 36.99 1.04 1.90
CA ARG A 710 38.18 1.70 1.33
C ARG A 710 39.29 0.71 0.98
N SER A 711 39.42 -0.40 1.73
CA SER A 711 40.53 -1.35 1.55
C SER A 711 40.15 -2.80 1.89
N PRO A 712 40.86 -3.79 1.33
CA PRO A 712 40.65 -5.19 1.71
C PRO A 712 40.92 -5.49 3.19
N ALA A 713 41.80 -4.72 3.85
CA ALA A 713 42.06 -4.88 5.29
C ALA A 713 40.86 -4.44 6.14
N GLU A 714 40.18 -3.38 5.72
CA GLU A 714 38.92 -2.95 6.33
C GLU A 714 37.81 -3.98 6.09
N ALA A 715 37.68 -4.49 4.87
CA ALA A 715 36.76 -5.58 4.54
C ALA A 715 36.96 -6.79 5.46
N LYS A 716 38.21 -7.25 5.61
CA LYS A 716 38.56 -8.35 6.50
C LYS A 716 38.08 -8.12 7.93
N LYS A 717 38.37 -6.94 8.51
CA LYS A 717 37.97 -6.62 9.88
C LYS A 717 36.45 -6.61 10.04
N ILE A 718 35.70 -6.11 9.05
CA ILE A 718 34.23 -6.10 9.10
C ILE A 718 33.67 -7.52 9.00
N ILE A 719 34.19 -8.36 8.10
CA ILE A 719 33.76 -9.76 8.02
C ILE A 719 34.03 -10.49 9.35
N GLU A 720 35.17 -10.27 9.99
CA GLU A 720 35.45 -10.83 11.32
C GLU A 720 34.46 -10.36 12.40
N ILE A 721 33.98 -9.10 12.33
CA ILE A 721 32.94 -8.59 13.24
C ILE A 721 31.61 -9.28 12.93
N MET A 722 31.21 -9.37 11.65
CA MET A 722 29.99 -10.07 11.24
C MET A 722 29.97 -11.53 11.71
N GLU A 723 31.09 -12.25 11.56
CA GLU A 723 31.23 -13.62 12.03
C GLU A 723 31.06 -13.74 13.55
N ARG A 724 31.64 -12.81 14.34
CA ARG A 724 31.48 -12.78 15.80
C ARG A 724 30.04 -12.55 16.24
N GLU A 725 29.30 -11.72 15.51
CA GLU A 725 27.86 -11.48 15.75
C GLU A 725 26.96 -12.61 15.21
N GLY A 726 27.55 -13.63 14.56
CA GLY A 726 26.87 -14.82 14.07
C GLY A 726 26.29 -14.70 12.66
N LEU A 727 26.75 -13.72 11.87
CA LEU A 727 26.48 -13.58 10.45
C LEU A 727 27.66 -14.13 9.64
N VAL A 728 27.71 -15.45 9.49
CA VAL A 728 28.80 -16.16 8.80
C VAL A 728 28.44 -16.41 7.34
N ARG A 729 29.28 -15.95 6.39
CA ARG A 729 29.07 -16.16 4.95
C ARG A 729 28.94 -17.66 4.62
N GLY A 730 27.97 -17.98 3.77
CA GLY A 730 27.64 -19.34 3.35
C GLY A 730 26.78 -20.13 4.34
N GLN A 731 26.69 -19.73 5.60
CA GLN A 731 25.78 -20.32 6.58
C GLN A 731 24.35 -19.80 6.34
N ASP A 732 23.37 -20.70 6.35
CA ASP A 732 21.95 -20.38 6.11
C ASP A 732 21.70 -19.59 4.81
N GLY A 733 22.59 -19.77 3.82
CA GLY A 733 22.55 -19.06 2.54
C GLY A 733 22.96 -17.59 2.61
N LEU A 734 23.56 -17.11 3.70
CA LEU A 734 24.02 -15.72 3.82
C LEU A 734 25.10 -15.39 2.78
N LYS A 735 24.82 -14.38 1.96
CA LYS A 735 25.78 -13.72 1.07
C LYS A 735 26.11 -12.34 1.64
N VAL A 736 27.29 -11.82 1.34
CA VAL A 736 27.65 -10.44 1.69
C VAL A 736 28.19 -9.73 0.46
N TYR A 737 27.62 -8.58 0.12
CA TYR A 737 28.05 -7.77 -1.02
C TYR A 737 28.83 -6.54 -0.57
N VAL A 738 29.54 -5.92 -1.50
CA VAL A 738 30.19 -4.63 -1.30
C VAL A 738 29.79 -3.66 -2.41
N MET A 739 29.63 -2.40 -2.06
CA MET A 739 29.42 -1.36 -3.04
C MET A 739 30.75 -1.01 -3.71
N ALA A 740 30.85 -1.23 -5.02
CA ALA A 740 32.02 -0.88 -5.82
C ALA A 740 31.92 0.58 -6.25
N GLU A 741 32.30 1.47 -5.34
CA GLU A 741 32.11 2.91 -5.49
C GLU A 741 33.39 3.72 -5.27
N ILE A 742 34.47 3.08 -4.84
CA ILE A 742 35.80 3.67 -4.69
C ILE A 742 36.74 3.05 -5.72
N PRO A 743 37.65 3.82 -6.36
CA PRO A 743 38.63 3.26 -7.30
C PRO A 743 39.43 2.08 -6.77
N SER A 744 39.69 2.01 -5.45
CA SER A 744 40.35 0.85 -4.82
C SER A 744 39.52 -0.43 -4.93
N ASN A 745 38.19 -0.37 -4.88
CA ASN A 745 37.32 -1.54 -5.08
C ASN A 745 37.47 -2.14 -6.47
N VAL A 746 37.67 -1.27 -7.47
CA VAL A 746 37.87 -1.67 -8.87
C VAL A 746 39.28 -2.22 -9.06
N ILE A 747 40.31 -1.48 -8.65
CA ILE A 747 41.71 -1.85 -8.88
C ILE A 747 42.09 -3.15 -8.14
N CYS A 748 41.53 -3.37 -6.95
CA CYS A 748 41.80 -4.55 -6.11
C CYS A 748 40.63 -5.54 -6.12
N ALA A 749 39.81 -5.55 -7.18
CA ALA A 749 38.58 -6.36 -7.24
C ALA A 749 38.84 -7.85 -6.97
N ASP A 750 39.97 -8.38 -7.45
CA ASP A 750 40.38 -9.78 -7.24
C ASP A 750 40.60 -10.13 -5.76
N ILE A 751 41.12 -9.18 -4.97
CA ILE A 751 41.32 -9.34 -3.52
C ILE A 751 39.98 -9.17 -2.79
N PHE A 752 39.17 -8.18 -3.18
CA PHE A 752 37.84 -7.99 -2.60
C PHE A 752 36.92 -9.22 -2.78
N CYS A 753 37.08 -9.98 -3.86
CA CYS A 753 36.35 -11.24 -4.12
C CYS A 753 36.58 -12.33 -3.05
N GLU A 754 37.62 -12.22 -2.22
CA GLU A 754 37.87 -13.14 -1.10
C GLU A 754 36.86 -12.89 0.03
N TYR A 755 36.47 -11.63 0.23
CA TYR A 755 35.62 -11.17 1.36
C TYR A 755 34.14 -11.02 1.00
N PHE A 756 33.82 -10.91 -0.29
CA PHE A 756 32.45 -10.65 -0.76
C PHE A 756 31.99 -11.65 -1.81
N ASP A 757 30.68 -11.87 -1.87
CA ASP A 757 30.02 -12.78 -2.81
C ASP A 757 29.52 -12.07 -4.08
N GLY A 758 29.53 -10.74 -4.07
CA GLY A 758 29.17 -9.91 -5.20
C GLY A 758 29.46 -8.43 -4.97
N PHE A 759 29.33 -7.67 -6.05
CA PHE A 759 29.55 -6.22 -6.08
C PHE A 759 28.27 -5.52 -6.57
N SER A 760 28.02 -4.32 -6.05
CA SER A 760 27.05 -3.39 -6.64
C SER A 760 27.75 -2.08 -6.98
N ILE A 761 27.78 -1.70 -8.25
CA ILE A 761 28.48 -0.49 -8.71
C ILE A 761 27.70 0.74 -8.24
N GLY A 762 28.32 1.54 -7.36
CA GLY A 762 27.87 2.88 -7.01
C GLY A 762 28.43 3.88 -8.02
N SER A 763 27.80 3.96 -9.19
CA SER A 763 28.34 4.72 -10.35
C SER A 763 28.55 6.21 -10.06
N ASN A 764 27.71 6.79 -9.20
CA ASN A 764 27.80 8.19 -8.79
C ASN A 764 29.10 8.50 -8.03
N ASP A 765 29.35 7.77 -6.94
CA ASP A 765 30.53 7.98 -6.11
C ASP A 765 31.80 7.49 -6.82
N LEU A 766 31.70 6.41 -7.62
CA LEU A 766 32.81 5.98 -8.46
C LEU A 766 33.22 7.06 -9.46
N THR A 767 32.26 7.74 -10.09
CA THR A 767 32.53 8.85 -11.01
C THR A 767 33.17 10.03 -10.27
N GLN A 768 32.58 10.44 -9.14
CA GLN A 768 33.10 11.53 -8.32
C GLN A 768 34.55 11.28 -7.89
N LEU A 769 34.86 10.07 -7.41
CA LEU A 769 36.19 9.72 -6.90
C LEU A 769 37.21 9.45 -8.00
N THR A 770 36.79 8.92 -9.15
CA THR A 770 37.68 8.71 -10.30
C THR A 770 38.15 10.04 -10.89
N TYR A 771 37.27 11.05 -10.94
CA TYR A 771 37.57 12.37 -11.49
C TYR A 771 37.97 13.41 -10.44
N GLY A 772 37.75 13.14 -9.15
CA GLY A 772 37.97 14.11 -8.07
C GLY A 772 37.01 15.29 -8.13
N VAL A 773 35.75 15.05 -8.48
CA VAL A 773 34.74 16.09 -8.69
C VAL A 773 33.59 15.96 -7.69
N GLY A 774 33.21 17.08 -7.07
CA GLY A 774 31.99 17.16 -6.25
C GLY A 774 30.81 17.51 -7.13
N ARG A 775 29.83 16.62 -7.24
CA ARG A 775 28.65 16.82 -8.09
C ARG A 775 27.72 17.95 -7.61
N ASP A 776 27.77 18.25 -6.32
CA ASP A 776 26.97 19.32 -5.69
C ASP A 776 27.66 20.69 -5.80
N ASN A 777 28.84 20.76 -6.43
CA ASN A 777 29.57 22.01 -6.59
C ASN A 777 29.11 22.73 -7.88
N GLU A 778 28.39 23.84 -7.70
CA GLU A 778 27.83 24.64 -8.80
C GLU A 778 28.84 25.03 -9.88
N LYS A 779 30.12 25.24 -9.52
CA LYS A 779 31.18 25.59 -10.49
C LYS A 779 31.66 24.38 -11.28
N MET A 780 31.54 23.19 -10.72
CA MET A 780 31.95 21.95 -11.37
C MET A 780 30.92 21.43 -12.36
N ILE A 781 29.62 21.65 -12.11
CA ILE A 781 28.54 21.13 -12.97
C ILE A 781 28.74 21.50 -14.46
N PRO A 782 29.00 22.77 -14.84
CA PRO A 782 29.24 23.11 -16.26
C PRO A 782 30.50 22.45 -16.84
N LEU A 783 31.54 22.26 -16.02
CA LEU A 783 32.79 21.62 -16.44
C LEU A 783 32.60 20.12 -16.63
N MET A 784 31.84 19.47 -15.75
CA MET A 784 31.49 18.05 -15.87
C MET A 784 30.76 17.77 -17.18
N ASN A 785 29.84 18.65 -17.57
CA ASN A 785 29.16 18.54 -18.87
C ASN A 785 30.10 18.80 -20.05
N SER A 786 30.96 19.82 -19.96
CA SER A 786 31.85 20.22 -21.07
C SER A 786 32.97 19.20 -21.35
N TYR A 787 33.42 18.48 -20.33
CA TYR A 787 34.51 17.51 -20.41
C TYR A 787 34.04 16.06 -20.21
N GLU A 788 32.73 15.83 -20.19
CA GLU A 788 32.11 14.51 -20.09
C GLU A 788 32.55 13.71 -18.84
N TYR A 789 32.63 14.37 -17.68
CA TYR A 789 32.87 13.71 -16.38
C TYR A 789 31.58 13.03 -15.88
N ASN A 790 31.15 12.00 -16.60
CA ASN A 790 29.90 11.29 -16.34
C ASN A 790 30.11 9.77 -16.20
N THR A 791 29.03 9.07 -15.91
CA THR A 791 29.00 7.63 -15.64
C THR A 791 29.32 6.75 -16.86
N ASN A 792 29.23 7.28 -18.08
CA ASN A 792 29.53 6.56 -19.32
C ASN A 792 30.87 6.98 -19.96
N SER A 793 31.64 7.81 -19.25
CA SER A 793 32.98 8.21 -19.69
C SER A 793 33.93 7.01 -19.81
N GLU A 794 34.96 7.14 -20.65
CA GLU A 794 35.91 6.06 -20.94
C GLU A 794 36.58 5.51 -19.67
N SER A 795 36.94 6.38 -18.71
CA SER A 795 37.55 5.96 -17.44
C SER A 795 36.61 5.07 -16.63
N ILE A 796 35.31 5.40 -16.59
CA ILE A 796 34.31 4.63 -15.88
C ILE A 796 33.99 3.33 -16.61
N ARG A 797 33.84 3.36 -17.94
CA ARG A 797 33.65 2.13 -18.74
C ARG A 797 34.80 1.14 -18.56
N ARG A 798 36.05 1.61 -18.57
CA ARG A 798 37.22 0.74 -18.30
C ARG A 798 37.19 0.18 -16.89
N SER A 799 36.84 1.00 -15.90
CA SER A 799 36.74 0.59 -14.51
C SER A 799 35.67 -0.49 -14.32
N VAL A 800 34.47 -0.25 -14.85
CA VAL A 800 33.34 -1.20 -14.81
C VAL A 800 33.68 -2.49 -15.57
N SER A 801 34.27 -2.39 -16.77
CA SER A 801 34.69 -3.56 -17.55
C SER A 801 35.68 -4.42 -16.77
N HIS A 802 36.71 -3.80 -16.18
CA HIS A 802 37.70 -4.51 -15.38
C HIS A 802 37.07 -5.20 -14.16
N LEU A 803 36.17 -4.51 -13.45
CA LEU A 803 35.48 -5.07 -12.30
C LEU A 803 34.64 -6.29 -12.68
N ILE A 804 33.81 -6.18 -13.73
CA ILE A 804 32.94 -7.27 -14.19
C ILE A 804 33.79 -8.49 -14.58
N GLU A 805 34.79 -8.30 -15.45
CA GLU A 805 35.65 -9.38 -15.92
C GLU A 805 36.39 -10.07 -14.76
N THR A 806 36.95 -9.28 -13.83
CA THR A 806 37.69 -9.81 -12.67
C THR A 806 36.80 -10.58 -11.71
N ALA A 807 35.62 -10.03 -11.40
CA ALA A 807 34.65 -10.65 -10.50
C ALA A 807 34.08 -11.96 -11.08
N HIS A 808 33.74 -11.98 -12.38
CA HIS A 808 33.24 -13.17 -13.06
C HIS A 808 34.25 -14.30 -13.13
N VAL A 809 35.54 -14.00 -13.34
CA VAL A 809 36.62 -15.01 -13.24
C VAL A 809 36.65 -15.66 -11.86
N ARG A 810 36.29 -14.92 -10.81
CA ARG A 810 36.17 -15.40 -9.43
C ARG A 810 34.76 -15.90 -9.07
N LYS A 811 33.84 -16.00 -10.03
CA LYS A 811 32.44 -16.43 -9.87
C LYS A 811 31.66 -15.55 -8.88
N ARG A 812 31.91 -14.24 -8.90
CA ARG A 812 31.19 -13.24 -8.11
C ARG A 812 30.25 -12.45 -9.01
N LYS A 813 29.03 -12.17 -8.52
CA LYS A 813 28.05 -11.36 -9.25
C LYS A 813 28.47 -9.88 -9.24
N VAL A 814 28.15 -9.15 -10.29
CA VAL A 814 28.29 -7.70 -10.38
C VAL A 814 26.99 -7.09 -10.85
N GLY A 815 26.37 -6.30 -9.98
CA GLY A 815 25.23 -5.46 -10.31
C GLY A 815 25.62 -3.99 -10.40
N ILE A 816 24.68 -3.15 -10.82
CA ILE A 816 24.78 -1.69 -10.75
C ILE A 816 23.50 -1.10 -10.16
N CYS A 817 23.64 -0.08 -9.32
CA CYS A 817 22.52 0.68 -8.80
C CYS A 817 22.59 2.16 -9.22
N GLY A 818 21.44 2.73 -9.55
CA GLY A 818 21.30 4.13 -9.93
C GLY A 818 20.61 4.31 -11.28
N GLN A 819 20.24 5.54 -11.61
CA GLN A 819 19.46 5.83 -12.83
C GLN A 819 20.29 5.86 -14.12
N ALA A 820 21.63 5.87 -14.04
CA ALA A 820 22.50 5.96 -15.22
C ALA A 820 22.16 4.95 -16.36
N PRO A 821 21.84 3.67 -16.10
CA PRO A 821 21.43 2.74 -17.16
C PRO A 821 20.04 3.05 -17.77
N SER A 822 19.18 3.76 -17.04
CA SER A 822 17.89 4.25 -17.56
C SER A 822 18.08 5.54 -18.38
N ASP A 823 18.94 6.43 -17.92
CA ASP A 823 19.14 7.76 -18.51
C ASP A 823 20.06 7.75 -19.74
N ASP A 824 21.01 6.81 -19.78
CA ASP A 824 21.97 6.64 -20.88
C ASP A 824 21.81 5.25 -21.54
N PRO A 825 21.10 5.16 -22.68
CA PRO A 825 20.92 3.92 -23.42
C PRO A 825 22.24 3.29 -23.88
N GLU A 826 23.28 4.08 -24.19
CA GLU A 826 24.57 3.53 -24.62
C GLU A 826 25.32 2.89 -23.44
N PHE A 827 25.16 3.46 -22.24
CA PHE A 827 25.69 2.85 -21.03
C PHE A 827 24.98 1.53 -20.70
N LEU A 828 23.66 1.45 -20.84
CA LEU A 828 22.91 0.19 -20.73
C LEU A 828 23.42 -0.87 -21.73
N ARG A 829 23.55 -0.48 -23.00
CA ARG A 829 24.12 -1.34 -24.05
C ARG A 829 25.49 -1.86 -23.66
N PHE A 830 26.36 -0.99 -23.16
CA PHE A 830 27.68 -1.37 -22.68
C PHE A 830 27.63 -2.40 -21.54
N LEU A 831 26.79 -2.17 -20.53
CA LEU A 831 26.65 -3.07 -19.39
C LEU A 831 26.17 -4.46 -19.80
N VAL A 832 25.13 -4.53 -20.65
CA VAL A 832 24.61 -5.82 -21.16
C VAL A 832 25.65 -6.53 -22.03
N ARG A 833 26.37 -5.82 -22.91
CA ARG A 833 27.47 -6.38 -23.70
C ARG A 833 28.59 -6.96 -22.84
N LYS A 834 28.87 -6.33 -21.69
CA LYS A 834 29.85 -6.81 -20.72
C LYS A 834 29.34 -7.91 -19.81
N GLY A 835 28.04 -8.24 -19.88
CA GLY A 835 27.44 -9.34 -19.14
C GLY A 835 27.14 -9.02 -17.69
N ILE A 836 26.82 -7.77 -17.34
CA ILE A 836 26.39 -7.39 -15.99
C ILE A 836 25.30 -8.36 -15.47
N ASP A 837 25.36 -8.75 -14.20
CA ASP A 837 24.40 -9.73 -13.64
C ASP A 837 23.05 -9.08 -13.32
N SER A 838 23.06 -7.83 -12.84
CA SER A 838 21.83 -7.12 -12.47
C SER A 838 21.90 -5.60 -12.64
N ILE A 839 20.75 -4.99 -12.86
CA ILE A 839 20.57 -3.53 -12.98
C ILE A 839 19.44 -3.11 -12.05
N SER A 840 19.72 -2.23 -11.09
CA SER A 840 18.77 -1.76 -10.09
C SER A 840 18.34 -0.31 -10.33
N LEU A 841 17.07 -0.11 -10.67
CA LEU A 841 16.48 1.17 -11.08
C LEU A 841 15.44 1.66 -10.08
N ASN A 842 15.00 2.91 -10.21
CA ASN A 842 13.85 3.38 -9.43
C ASN A 842 12.55 2.74 -9.98
N PHE A 843 11.52 2.65 -9.15
CA PHE A 843 10.28 1.92 -9.52
C PHE A 843 9.57 2.51 -10.74
N ASP A 844 9.55 3.84 -10.86
CA ASP A 844 9.01 4.60 -12.00
C ASP A 844 9.68 4.26 -13.34
N THR A 845 10.97 3.93 -13.31
CA THR A 845 11.80 3.63 -14.48
C THR A 845 12.00 2.14 -14.70
N PHE A 846 11.55 1.29 -13.76
CA PHE A 846 11.75 -0.16 -13.79
C PHE A 846 11.15 -0.82 -15.03
N ALA A 847 9.88 -0.54 -15.38
CA ALA A 847 9.21 -1.18 -16.52
C ALA A 847 9.93 -0.86 -17.84
N ARG A 848 10.24 0.43 -18.05
CA ARG A 848 11.02 0.89 -19.21
C ARG A 848 12.42 0.27 -19.23
N GLY A 849 13.09 0.23 -18.08
CA GLY A 849 14.39 -0.40 -17.93
C GLY A 849 14.39 -1.88 -18.29
N ARG A 850 13.34 -2.63 -17.88
CA ARG A 850 13.15 -4.04 -18.22
C ARG A 850 12.95 -4.25 -19.72
N ILE A 851 12.10 -3.45 -20.35
CA ILE A 851 11.88 -3.48 -21.80
C ILE A 851 13.17 -3.15 -22.55
N ASN A 852 13.91 -2.11 -22.14
CA ASN A 852 15.15 -1.70 -22.79
C ASN A 852 16.29 -2.71 -22.61
N THR A 853 16.36 -3.36 -21.45
CA THR A 853 17.30 -4.45 -21.19
C THR A 853 16.99 -5.64 -22.09
N TRP A 854 15.73 -6.07 -22.16
CA TRP A 854 15.27 -7.12 -23.06
C TRP A 854 15.55 -6.82 -24.53
N ARG A 855 15.23 -5.58 -24.97
CA ARG A 855 15.54 -5.09 -26.32
C ARG A 855 17.04 -5.26 -26.61
N THR A 856 17.88 -4.78 -25.70
CA THR A 856 19.34 -4.81 -25.81
C THR A 856 19.88 -6.24 -25.88
N GLU A 857 19.41 -7.15 -25.03
CA GLU A 857 19.85 -8.55 -25.03
C GLU A 857 19.59 -9.25 -26.36
N ILE A 858 18.41 -9.06 -26.95
CA ILE A 858 18.07 -9.64 -28.25
C ILE A 858 18.99 -9.08 -29.34
N ILE A 859 19.16 -7.75 -29.38
CA ILE A 859 19.94 -7.07 -30.42
C ILE A 859 21.40 -7.49 -30.34
N GLU A 860 21.98 -7.46 -29.15
CA GLU A 860 23.40 -7.75 -28.96
C GLU A 860 23.75 -9.23 -29.17
N SER A 861 22.84 -10.15 -28.85
CA SER A 861 23.07 -11.59 -28.99
C SER A 861 22.79 -12.15 -30.38
N LYS A 862 21.87 -11.56 -31.15
CA LYS A 862 21.38 -12.14 -32.42
C LYS A 862 21.81 -11.41 -33.68
N LEU A 863 22.13 -10.12 -33.61
CA LEU A 863 22.37 -9.30 -34.80
C LEU A 863 23.85 -9.07 -35.10
N THR A 864 24.16 -8.91 -36.37
CA THR A 864 25.44 -8.36 -36.85
C THR A 864 25.51 -6.86 -36.58
N GLU A 865 26.72 -6.28 -36.42
CA GLU A 865 26.91 -4.85 -36.11
C GLU A 865 26.10 -3.89 -37.01
N GLU A 866 26.05 -4.13 -38.32
CA GLU A 866 25.24 -3.32 -39.24
C GLU A 866 23.74 -3.34 -38.90
N ASN A 867 23.19 -4.53 -38.66
CA ASN A 867 21.79 -4.72 -38.29
C ASN A 867 21.48 -4.18 -36.89
N LYS A 868 22.43 -4.25 -35.94
CA LYS A 868 22.27 -3.62 -34.61
C LYS A 868 22.02 -2.13 -34.73
N ILE A 869 22.85 -1.42 -35.51
CA ILE A 869 22.71 0.03 -35.72
C ILE A 869 21.34 0.36 -36.31
N ASN A 870 20.90 -0.39 -37.33
CA ASN A 870 19.60 -0.18 -37.96
C ASN A 870 18.45 -0.44 -36.99
N THR A 871 18.53 -1.51 -36.20
CA THR A 871 17.52 -1.83 -35.18
C THR A 871 17.45 -0.77 -34.08
N TYR A 872 18.58 -0.31 -33.55
CA TYR A 872 18.57 0.76 -32.53
C TYR A 872 17.98 2.05 -33.08
N LYS A 873 18.35 2.45 -34.32
CA LYS A 873 17.74 3.62 -34.97
C LYS A 873 16.23 3.48 -35.15
N PHE A 874 15.75 2.29 -35.48
CA PHE A 874 14.32 2.02 -35.61
C PHE A 874 13.59 2.13 -34.25
N LEU A 875 14.16 1.57 -33.18
CA LEU A 875 13.59 1.66 -31.84
C LEU A 875 13.62 3.10 -31.31
N ASP A 876 14.73 3.81 -31.49
CA ASP A 876 14.84 5.23 -31.13
C ASP A 876 13.80 6.08 -31.90
N ARG A 877 13.53 5.75 -33.16
CA ARG A 877 12.45 6.40 -33.94
C ARG A 877 11.08 6.14 -33.33
N CYS A 878 10.78 4.90 -32.90
CA CYS A 878 9.53 4.58 -32.22
C CYS A 878 9.37 5.36 -30.91
N ASP A 879 10.41 5.34 -30.06
CA ASP A 879 10.42 6.03 -28.77
C ASP A 879 10.28 7.55 -28.95
N ASN A 880 10.93 8.14 -29.97
CA ASN A 880 10.79 9.56 -30.29
C ASN A 880 9.36 9.94 -30.74
N LEU A 881 8.67 9.07 -31.48
CA LEU A 881 7.27 9.31 -31.87
C LEU A 881 6.36 9.28 -30.64
N ILE A 882 6.56 8.31 -29.74
CA ILE A 882 5.86 8.22 -28.45
C ILE A 882 6.03 9.52 -27.65
N GLU A 883 7.26 10.00 -27.50
CA GLU A 883 7.53 11.26 -26.76
C GLU A 883 6.93 12.49 -27.46
N THR A 884 6.92 12.52 -28.79
CA THR A 884 6.29 13.60 -29.56
C THR A 884 4.78 13.64 -29.38
N ILE A 885 4.14 12.48 -29.23
CA ILE A 885 2.69 12.33 -29.00
C ILE A 885 2.30 12.66 -27.56
N ARG A 886 3.17 12.37 -26.59
CA ARG A 886 2.88 12.44 -25.14
C ARG A 886 2.32 13.78 -24.70
N ILE A 887 2.96 14.90 -25.06
CA ILE A 887 2.49 16.24 -24.68
C ILE A 887 1.13 16.58 -25.34
N PRO A 888 0.97 16.50 -26.68
CA PRO A 888 -0.33 16.66 -27.34
C PRO A 888 -1.46 15.81 -26.73
N ARG A 889 -1.21 14.52 -26.54
CA ARG A 889 -2.13 13.54 -25.94
C ARG A 889 -2.53 13.96 -24.53
N GLY A 890 -1.55 14.25 -23.68
CA GLY A 890 -1.81 14.69 -22.32
C GLY A 890 -2.62 15.99 -22.28
N LYS A 891 -2.29 16.99 -23.11
CA LYS A 891 -3.06 18.25 -23.17
C LYS A 891 -4.51 18.04 -23.60
N LEU A 892 -4.73 17.24 -24.62
CA LEU A 892 -6.08 16.85 -25.07
C LEU A 892 -6.85 16.14 -23.95
N ARG A 893 -6.24 15.15 -23.29
CA ARG A 893 -6.84 14.44 -22.14
C ARG A 893 -7.21 15.41 -21.01
N ASN A 894 -6.35 16.37 -20.69
CA ASN A 894 -6.66 17.41 -19.69
C ASN A 894 -7.82 18.31 -20.13
N MET A 895 -7.90 18.68 -21.42
CA MET A 895 -9.03 19.45 -21.95
C MET A 895 -10.35 18.68 -21.89
N VAL A 896 -10.35 17.40 -22.28
CA VAL A 896 -11.53 16.52 -22.19
C VAL A 896 -12.01 16.42 -20.74
N ARG A 897 -11.10 16.19 -19.80
CA ARG A 897 -11.41 16.14 -18.36
C ARG A 897 -12.08 17.42 -17.85
N LYS A 898 -11.69 18.59 -18.38
CA LYS A 898 -12.26 19.89 -17.98
C LYS A 898 -13.68 20.13 -18.52
N GLN A 899 -14.06 19.54 -19.65
CA GLN A 899 -15.38 19.77 -20.28
C GLN A 899 -16.53 18.96 -19.66
N ARG A 900 -16.26 18.06 -18.70
CA ARG A 900 -17.24 17.26 -17.93
C ARG A 900 -18.34 16.66 -18.83
N LYS A 901 -19.60 17.15 -18.74
CA LYS A 901 -20.78 16.56 -19.40
C LYS A 901 -21.03 17.04 -20.85
N GLU A 902 -20.36 18.09 -21.31
CA GLU A 902 -20.52 18.64 -22.68
C GLU A 902 -19.21 18.54 -23.46
N ILE A 903 -18.68 17.33 -23.60
CA ILE A 903 -17.43 17.09 -24.35
C ILE A 903 -17.71 17.27 -25.85
N ASP A 904 -16.93 18.12 -26.50
CA ASP A 904 -16.95 18.24 -27.96
C ASP A 904 -16.59 16.88 -28.59
N LYS A 905 -17.48 16.33 -29.42
CA LYS A 905 -17.28 15.04 -30.09
C LYS A 905 -15.99 15.01 -30.92
N ASN A 906 -15.62 16.12 -31.55
CA ASN A 906 -14.38 16.21 -32.33
C ASN A 906 -13.15 16.18 -31.42
N LEU A 907 -13.23 16.78 -30.23
CA LEU A 907 -12.18 16.72 -29.22
C LEU A 907 -12.01 15.29 -28.69
N LEU A 908 -13.10 14.58 -28.45
CA LEU A 908 -13.05 13.17 -28.02
C LEU A 908 -12.43 12.28 -29.10
N GLU A 909 -12.91 12.38 -30.35
CA GLU A 909 -12.41 11.59 -31.49
C GLU A 909 -10.91 11.80 -31.73
N ILE A 910 -10.42 13.05 -31.65
CA ILE A 910 -8.99 13.32 -31.83
C ILE A 910 -8.17 12.78 -30.64
N THR A 911 -8.71 12.85 -29.42
CA THR A 911 -8.04 12.32 -28.21
C THR A 911 -7.89 10.81 -28.28
N GLU A 912 -8.97 10.09 -28.62
CA GLU A 912 -8.96 8.64 -28.84
C GLU A 912 -7.94 8.26 -29.91
N LYS A 913 -7.86 9.04 -30.99
CA LYS A 913 -6.88 8.80 -32.05
C LYS A 913 -5.43 8.97 -31.60
N PHE A 914 -5.13 9.92 -30.72
CA PHE A 914 -3.78 10.04 -30.13
C PHE A 914 -3.48 8.84 -29.20
N ASP A 915 -4.47 8.35 -28.46
CA ASP A 915 -4.35 7.16 -27.61
C ASP A 915 -4.12 5.88 -28.42
N ASP A 916 -4.84 5.70 -29.53
CA ASP A 916 -4.67 4.56 -30.44
C ASP A 916 -3.28 4.55 -31.06
N ILE A 917 -2.81 5.68 -31.60
CA ILE A 917 -1.47 5.78 -32.19
C ILE A 917 -0.38 5.50 -31.15
N PHE A 918 -0.53 6.03 -29.93
CA PHE A 918 0.42 5.77 -28.84
C PHE A 918 0.53 4.26 -28.55
N LYS A 919 -0.62 3.57 -28.47
CA LYS A 919 -0.70 2.14 -28.24
C LYS A 919 -0.11 1.34 -29.41
N GLU A 920 -0.47 1.67 -30.64
CA GLU A 920 0.01 0.99 -31.85
C GLU A 920 1.54 1.09 -32.00
N ILE A 921 2.13 2.27 -31.77
CA ILE A 921 3.60 2.42 -31.83
C ILE A 921 4.30 1.59 -30.74
N SER A 922 3.74 1.58 -29.53
CA SER A 922 4.24 0.77 -28.43
C SER A 922 4.20 -0.73 -28.77
N GLU A 923 3.08 -1.21 -29.30
CA GLU A 923 2.89 -2.59 -29.75
C GLU A 923 3.81 -2.96 -30.92
N ILE A 924 4.02 -2.06 -31.89
CA ILE A 924 4.95 -2.26 -33.01
C ILE A 924 6.37 -2.51 -32.49
N SER A 925 6.83 -1.68 -31.55
CA SER A 925 8.17 -1.83 -30.98
C SER A 925 8.34 -3.17 -30.27
N TYR A 926 7.33 -3.60 -29.53
CA TYR A 926 7.32 -4.88 -28.81
C TYR A 926 7.26 -6.07 -29.77
N ASN A 927 6.32 -6.05 -30.73
CA ASN A 927 6.12 -7.12 -31.70
C ASN A 927 7.31 -7.29 -32.64
N PHE A 928 7.95 -6.19 -33.06
CA PHE A 928 9.19 -6.24 -33.83
C PHE A 928 10.28 -7.01 -33.07
N MET A 929 10.45 -6.74 -31.78
CA MET A 929 11.45 -7.41 -30.95
C MET A 929 11.08 -8.85 -30.62
N LYS A 930 9.80 -9.15 -30.41
CA LYS A 930 9.29 -10.50 -30.22
C LYS A 930 9.52 -11.35 -31.47
N ASP A 931 9.17 -10.83 -32.65
CA ASP A 931 9.40 -11.51 -33.93
C ASP A 931 10.90 -11.69 -34.20
N LEU A 932 11.72 -10.69 -33.84
CA LEU A 932 13.18 -10.79 -33.96
C LEU A 932 13.75 -11.88 -33.03
N ASN A 933 13.16 -12.05 -31.85
CA ASN A 933 13.56 -13.09 -30.92
C ASN A 933 13.13 -14.49 -31.39
N GLN A 934 11.98 -14.62 -32.05
CA GLN A 934 11.43 -15.91 -32.49
C GLN A 934 11.87 -16.33 -33.90
N GLY A 935 12.22 -15.36 -34.76
CA GLY A 935 12.45 -15.57 -36.19
C GLY A 935 13.87 -15.99 -36.59
N ASP A 936 14.01 -16.47 -37.84
CA ASP A 936 15.31 -16.71 -38.48
C ASP A 936 15.97 -15.37 -38.85
N ILE A 937 17.16 -15.11 -38.31
CA ILE A 937 17.96 -13.90 -38.57
C ILE A 937 18.20 -13.67 -40.07
N LYS A 938 18.19 -14.72 -40.90
CA LYS A 938 18.30 -14.62 -42.37
C LYS A 938 17.15 -13.85 -43.02
N ALA A 939 16.03 -13.69 -42.33
CA ALA A 939 14.86 -12.91 -42.79
C ALA A 939 14.82 -11.49 -42.20
N PHE A 940 15.87 -11.02 -41.51
CA PHE A 940 15.93 -9.70 -40.84
C PHE A 940 15.47 -8.56 -41.75
N THR A 941 15.99 -8.45 -42.98
CA THR A 941 15.63 -7.35 -43.90
C THR A 941 14.13 -7.32 -44.21
N LYS A 942 13.50 -8.50 -44.38
CA LYS A 942 12.05 -8.59 -44.61
C LYS A 942 11.27 -8.18 -43.38
N LEU A 943 11.71 -8.61 -42.20
CA LEU A 943 11.09 -8.26 -40.92
C LEU A 943 11.20 -6.75 -40.65
N TYR A 944 12.41 -6.19 -40.77
CA TYR A 944 12.69 -4.78 -40.60
C TYR A 944 11.84 -3.93 -41.54
N ASN A 945 11.81 -4.25 -42.83
CA ASN A 945 11.02 -3.49 -43.81
C ASN A 945 9.52 -3.50 -43.48
N LYS A 946 8.96 -4.67 -43.08
CA LYS A 946 7.55 -4.80 -42.67
C LYS A 946 7.18 -3.78 -41.58
N TYR A 947 7.96 -3.70 -40.50
CA TYR A 947 7.66 -2.80 -39.39
C TYR A 947 8.06 -1.34 -39.65
N ASN A 948 9.15 -1.12 -40.39
CA ASN A 948 9.61 0.22 -40.76
C ASN A 948 8.65 0.93 -41.72
N GLU A 949 7.98 0.20 -42.61
CA GLU A 949 6.89 0.75 -43.45
C GLU A 949 5.73 1.28 -42.60
N ILE A 950 5.33 0.54 -41.56
CA ILE A 950 4.24 0.94 -40.66
C ILE A 950 4.65 2.21 -39.88
N ILE A 951 5.83 2.25 -39.28
CA ILE A 951 6.30 3.44 -38.54
C ILE A 951 6.44 4.68 -39.43
N THR A 952 6.79 4.49 -40.70
CA THR A 952 6.89 5.59 -41.66
C THR A 952 5.53 6.25 -41.95
N HIS A 953 4.43 5.52 -41.80
CA HIS A 953 3.10 6.11 -41.88
C HIS A 953 2.86 7.16 -40.78
N TYR A 954 3.23 6.84 -39.53
CA TYR A 954 3.01 7.72 -38.39
C TYR A 954 3.90 8.96 -38.39
N ASP A 955 5.11 8.88 -38.95
CA ASP A 955 5.98 10.06 -39.17
C ASP A 955 5.26 11.16 -39.98
N GLU A 956 4.39 10.78 -40.91
CA GLU A 956 3.59 11.73 -41.68
C GLU A 956 2.27 12.10 -41.01
N GLU A 957 1.67 11.16 -40.27
CA GLU A 957 0.34 11.32 -39.69
C GLU A 957 0.36 12.18 -38.42
N ILE A 958 1.30 11.94 -37.51
CA ILE A 958 1.39 12.65 -36.23
C ILE A 958 1.51 14.16 -36.45
N PRO A 959 2.40 14.70 -37.31
CA PRO A 959 2.44 16.14 -37.55
C PRO A 959 1.15 16.73 -38.13
N LYS A 960 0.39 15.95 -38.92
CA LYS A 960 -0.92 16.38 -39.44
C LYS A 960 -1.94 16.45 -38.31
N LEU A 961 -1.96 15.47 -37.41
CA LEU A 961 -2.80 15.45 -36.21
C LEU A 961 -2.44 16.56 -35.23
N THR A 962 -1.16 16.75 -34.92
CA THR A 962 -0.67 17.84 -34.05
C THR A 962 -1.01 19.22 -34.61
N ARG A 963 -1.14 19.39 -35.94
CA ARG A 963 -1.65 20.66 -36.51
C ARG A 963 -3.14 20.82 -36.32
N LYS A 964 -3.93 19.74 -36.37
CA LYS A 964 -5.38 19.79 -36.16
C LYS A 964 -5.71 20.27 -34.75
N ILE A 965 -4.99 19.82 -33.73
CA ILE A 965 -5.29 20.19 -32.33
C ILE A 965 -5.17 21.69 -32.01
N ARG A 966 -4.57 22.48 -32.91
CA ARG A 966 -4.60 23.95 -32.84
C ARG A 966 -6.00 24.53 -32.91
N GLU A 967 -6.95 23.81 -33.51
CA GLU A 967 -8.36 24.19 -33.50
C GLU A 967 -8.95 24.22 -32.08
N PHE A 968 -8.35 23.46 -31.16
CA PHE A 968 -8.67 23.45 -29.73
C PHE A 968 -7.79 24.40 -28.90
N GLY A 969 -6.96 25.24 -29.54
CA GLY A 969 -6.08 26.20 -28.86
C GLY A 969 -4.80 25.61 -28.26
N ILE A 970 -4.45 24.37 -28.63
CA ILE A 970 -3.17 23.73 -28.26
C ILE A 970 -2.14 24.01 -29.36
N PHE A 971 -1.07 24.77 -29.05
CA PHE A 971 -0.10 25.28 -30.03
C PHE A 971 1.23 24.54 -30.10
#